data_AF-A0A4Q1UL35-F1
#
_entry.id   AF-A0A4Q1UL35-F1
#
_cell.length_a   1.000
_cell.length_b   1.000
_cell.length_c   1.000
_cell.angle_alpha   90.00
_cell.angle_beta   90.00
_cell.angle_gamma   90.00
#
_symmetry.space_group_name_H-M   'P 1'
#
loop_
_entity.id
_entity.type
_entity.pdbx_description
1 polymer ?
#
loop_
_entity_poly.entity_id
_entity_poly.type
_entity_poly.pdbx_seq_one_letter_code
_entity_poly.pdbx_strand_id
1 'polypeptide(L)'
;MNAHHNVSRRTLLTGGVATGFLLAFHLPLRAAPNEPVQPPDVTDGKFAPNAFIRIDADGATTLVMPQVEMGQGIYTAVSMILAEELDADWSQVKLLHAPANEKLYGNPIFIIQATGGSTSVRAFWKPLREAGASARAMLVQAAAAQWQVEPASCTTSKGQVTHKASGRTLSYGALAAAASGQTPPKNVPLKDPKDFVYIGQPFKRLDTPDKVNGKAVYGIDAIVPGMKFATLAQCPVFGGKVGKVDDREARKIPGVRQIVVLDDLVAVVGDHMWAAKKGLDALEIEWNEGPNAKINSKAVWDDLRAASAKDGVVAQSTGDIGKGLAVGEKFEASFELPFLAHATMEPLNATVHCKPDSCEIWTGTQIMARVQSEAAKAAGLPVEKVTVNQHLLGGGFGRKLEPDMVVAAVRIAKQVDGPVKVVWTREEDIQHDVYRPVYRDTIAASLSGGKIVGWKYKITGAAIIARWLPPAFQKGIDIDAIDSATDVPYEIPNVHVEYVRAEPPAIPTGFWRGVGPNNNVFAVESFMDELARKAGKDPVEFRRGMLANSPRFLSVLNLAAEKAGWGQPLPARVGRGVCLQPSFGSCIATVVEAEVDEQGEIKLRRATSVVDTGIAVNPDTIVAQVEGGLIFGLTAALYGEITIDKGRVQQSNFHDYRMLRINQTPKIEVHVVKSGEAPGGIGETGTTAGPPALRNAIYAATGVALRRLPIDRKLLAAGKKA
;
A
#
# COMPACT_ATOMS: atom_id res chain seq x y z
N MET A 1 -12.43 4.50 -44.54
CA MET A 1 -12.19 5.64 -43.63
C MET A 1 -13.28 5.62 -42.57
N ASN A 2 -13.03 4.98 -41.42
CA ASN A 2 -13.90 5.08 -40.25
C ASN A 2 -13.11 5.84 -39.18
N ALA A 3 -13.41 7.12 -39.03
CA ALA A 3 -12.82 7.95 -38.00
C ALA A 3 -13.42 7.54 -36.64
N HIS A 4 -12.69 6.70 -35.91
CA HIS A 4 -12.88 6.57 -34.47
C HIS A 4 -12.61 7.95 -33.85
N HIS A 5 -13.67 8.66 -33.48
CA HIS A 5 -13.58 9.90 -32.71
C HIS A 5 -13.07 9.53 -31.32
N ASN A 6 -11.77 9.70 -31.08
CA ASN A 6 -11.18 9.65 -29.75
C ASN A 6 -11.70 10.85 -28.95
N VAL A 7 -12.74 10.65 -28.14
CA VAL A 7 -13.18 11.62 -27.15
C VAL A 7 -12.04 11.82 -26.16
N SER A 8 -11.50 13.04 -26.07
CA SER A 8 -10.39 13.31 -25.15
C SER A 8 -10.85 13.15 -23.69
N ARG A 9 -9.97 12.66 -22.81
CA ARG A 9 -10.22 12.57 -21.36
C ARG A 9 -10.70 13.90 -20.77
N ARG A 10 -10.19 15.02 -21.32
CA ARG A 10 -10.64 16.38 -21.00
C ARG A 10 -12.10 16.60 -21.35
N THR A 11 -12.53 16.26 -22.58
CA THR A 11 -13.93 16.33 -23.03
C THR A 11 -14.86 15.48 -22.15
N LEU A 12 -14.38 14.34 -21.65
CA LEU A 12 -15.13 13.43 -20.79
C LEU A 12 -15.26 13.93 -19.34
N LEU A 13 -14.25 14.64 -18.84
CA LEU A 13 -14.24 15.25 -17.49
C LEU A 13 -14.92 16.62 -17.44
N THR A 14 -14.92 17.38 -18.56
CA THR A 14 -15.56 18.70 -18.66
C THR A 14 -17.01 18.65 -19.18
N GLY A 15 -17.63 17.46 -19.26
CA GLY A 15 -19.05 17.32 -19.61
C GLY A 15 -19.41 17.65 -21.07
N GLY A 16 -18.47 17.52 -22.01
CA GLY A 16 -18.65 17.97 -23.41
C GLY A 16 -19.72 17.24 -24.24
N VAL A 17 -20.39 16.23 -23.69
CA VAL A 17 -21.62 15.63 -24.24
C VAL A 17 -22.54 15.28 -23.08
N ALA A 18 -23.23 16.27 -22.52
CA ALA A 18 -24.15 16.08 -21.40
C ALA A 18 -25.47 15.45 -21.87
N THR A 19 -25.55 14.12 -21.88
CA THR A 19 -26.81 13.37 -22.01
C THR A 19 -26.98 12.34 -20.88
N GLY A 20 -26.51 12.62 -19.66
CA GLY A 20 -26.56 11.67 -18.53
C GLY A 20 -26.70 12.35 -17.15
N PHE A 21 -27.06 11.55 -16.15
CA PHE A 21 -27.17 11.95 -14.74
C PHE A 21 -25.80 11.97 -14.10
N LEU A 22 -25.48 13.07 -13.44
CA LEU A 22 -24.25 13.24 -12.68
C LEU A 22 -24.62 13.57 -11.25
N LEU A 23 -24.40 12.63 -10.33
CA LEU A 23 -24.57 12.92 -8.91
C LEU A 23 -23.25 13.43 -8.35
N ALA A 24 -23.21 14.75 -8.16
CA ALA A 24 -22.19 15.39 -7.33
C ALA A 24 -22.56 15.21 -5.85
N PHE A 25 -21.72 14.55 -5.06
CA PHE A 25 -21.89 14.50 -3.60
C PHE A 25 -20.65 15.05 -2.91
N HIS A 26 -20.88 15.84 -1.87
CA HIS A 26 -19.80 16.39 -1.07
C HIS A 26 -19.40 15.35 -0.02
N LEU A 27 -18.16 14.87 -0.10
CA LEU A 27 -17.55 14.20 1.03
C LEU A 27 -17.29 15.25 2.09
N PRO A 28 -17.82 15.14 3.32
CA PRO A 28 -17.40 16.01 4.41
C PRO A 28 -15.96 15.62 4.76
N LEU A 29 -14.98 16.22 4.07
CA LEU A 29 -13.59 16.23 4.53
C LEU A 29 -13.59 17.05 5.83
N ARG A 30 -13.10 16.46 6.93
CA ARG A 30 -13.05 17.13 8.24
C ARG A 30 -12.40 18.50 8.07
N ALA A 31 -13.13 19.57 8.36
CA ALA A 31 -12.58 20.91 8.45
C ALA A 31 -11.51 20.93 9.54
N ALA A 32 -10.28 21.32 9.20
CA ALA A 32 -9.28 21.68 10.20
C ALA A 32 -9.79 22.92 10.97
N PRO A 33 -9.52 23.07 12.28
CA PRO A 33 -10.18 24.10 13.11
C PRO A 33 -9.85 25.56 12.79
N ASN A 34 -9.03 25.87 11.77
CA ASN A 34 -8.59 27.24 11.46
C ASN A 34 -8.30 27.41 9.94
N GLU A 35 -9.31 27.30 9.07
CA GLU A 35 -9.17 27.76 7.67
C GLU A 35 -9.76 29.18 7.49
N PRO A 36 -9.06 30.08 6.76
CA PRO A 36 -9.59 31.38 6.39
C PRO A 36 -10.77 31.27 5.43
N VAL A 37 -11.63 32.29 5.44
CA VAL A 37 -12.83 32.45 4.60
C VAL A 37 -12.55 32.06 3.15
N GLN A 38 -13.33 31.11 2.63
CA GLN A 38 -13.24 30.58 1.26
C GLN A 38 -13.33 31.74 0.24
N PRO A 39 -12.42 31.84 -0.74
CA PRO A 39 -12.62 32.70 -1.89
C PRO A 39 -13.78 32.18 -2.77
N PRO A 40 -14.46 33.07 -3.51
CA PRO A 40 -15.62 32.71 -4.32
C PRO A 40 -15.27 31.70 -5.42
N ASP A 41 -16.28 30.91 -5.77
CA ASP A 41 -16.26 29.85 -6.75
C ASP A 41 -15.69 30.32 -8.10
N VAL A 42 -14.52 29.80 -8.47
CA VAL A 42 -13.79 30.15 -9.71
C VAL A 42 -14.32 29.41 -10.95
N THR A 43 -15.48 28.76 -10.85
CA THR A 43 -16.03 27.98 -11.97
C THR A 43 -16.87 28.78 -12.96
N ASP A 44 -17.10 30.09 -12.75
CA ASP A 44 -17.85 30.97 -13.70
C ASP A 44 -19.17 30.35 -14.20
N GLY A 45 -19.85 29.56 -13.36
CA GLY A 45 -21.09 28.86 -13.73
C GLY A 45 -20.92 27.71 -14.73
N LYS A 46 -19.69 27.22 -14.98
CA LYS A 46 -19.40 26.07 -15.83
C LYS A 46 -19.14 24.83 -14.98
N PHE A 47 -19.90 23.78 -15.26
CA PHE A 47 -19.85 22.43 -14.69
C PHE A 47 -18.47 21.99 -14.15
N ALA A 48 -18.37 21.87 -12.82
CA ALA A 48 -17.26 21.24 -12.12
C ALA A 48 -17.83 20.07 -11.28
N PRO A 49 -17.73 18.81 -11.74
CA PRO A 49 -18.36 17.71 -11.04
C PRO A 49 -17.57 17.35 -9.78
N ASN A 50 -18.16 17.61 -8.62
CA ASN A 50 -17.92 16.86 -7.38
C ASN A 50 -18.52 15.43 -7.47
N ALA A 51 -18.45 14.78 -8.64
CA ALA A 51 -19.22 13.57 -8.94
C ALA A 51 -18.30 12.34 -9.02
N PHE A 52 -18.47 11.42 -8.08
CA PHE A 52 -17.90 10.08 -8.21
C PHE A 52 -18.76 9.19 -9.10
N ILE A 53 -20.03 9.52 -9.33
CA ILE A 53 -20.99 8.64 -10.01
C ILE A 53 -21.61 9.36 -11.19
N ARG A 54 -21.53 8.74 -12.36
CA ARG A 54 -22.24 9.14 -13.58
C ARG A 54 -23.11 7.98 -14.05
N ILE A 55 -24.37 8.26 -14.39
CA ILE A 55 -25.25 7.31 -15.06
C ILE A 55 -25.57 7.87 -16.44
N ASP A 56 -25.06 7.20 -17.46
CA ASP A 56 -25.26 7.57 -18.86
C ASP A 56 -26.69 7.22 -19.30
N ALA A 57 -27.23 7.85 -20.35
CA ALA A 57 -28.58 7.58 -20.85
C ALA A 57 -28.79 6.12 -21.30
N ASP A 58 -27.71 5.42 -21.67
CA ASP A 58 -27.72 3.99 -21.99
C ASP A 58 -27.79 3.08 -20.74
N GLY A 59 -27.72 3.66 -19.54
CA GLY A 59 -27.73 2.97 -18.26
C GLY A 59 -26.34 2.63 -17.70
N ALA A 60 -25.26 2.94 -18.42
CA ALA A 60 -23.91 2.69 -17.92
C ALA A 60 -23.60 3.52 -16.67
N THR A 61 -23.15 2.87 -15.61
CA THR A 61 -22.77 3.53 -14.35
C THR A 61 -21.26 3.68 -14.30
N THR A 62 -20.75 4.88 -14.49
CA THR A 62 -19.31 5.19 -14.41
C THR A 62 -18.95 5.69 -13.01
N LEU A 63 -17.97 5.02 -12.38
CA LEU A 63 -17.33 5.47 -11.15
C LEU A 63 -16.03 6.21 -11.48
N VAL A 64 -15.94 7.48 -11.09
CA VAL A 64 -14.69 8.25 -11.09
C VAL A 64 -13.85 7.78 -9.90
N MET A 65 -12.84 6.99 -10.20
CA MET A 65 -12.06 6.19 -9.26
C MET A 65 -10.92 7.03 -8.65
N PRO A 66 -11.01 7.41 -7.36
CA PRO A 66 -9.99 8.21 -6.67
C PRO A 66 -8.80 7.37 -6.20
N GLN A 67 -8.93 6.04 -6.23
CA GLN A 67 -7.89 5.10 -5.83
C GLN A 67 -7.20 4.49 -7.04
N VAL A 68 -6.13 3.76 -6.82
CA VAL A 68 -5.29 3.24 -7.91
C VAL A 68 -5.08 1.75 -7.79
N GLU A 69 -5.28 1.03 -8.90
CA GLU A 69 -5.08 -0.41 -8.97
C GLU A 69 -3.62 -0.77 -9.28
N MET A 70 -3.04 -1.60 -8.41
CA MET A 70 -1.66 -2.07 -8.46
C MET A 70 -1.53 -3.58 -8.21
N GLY A 71 -2.64 -4.32 -8.34
CA GLY A 71 -2.72 -5.76 -8.09
C GLY A 71 -3.59 -6.15 -6.89
N GLN A 72 -4.12 -5.18 -6.14
CA GLN A 72 -4.87 -5.39 -4.90
C GLN A 72 -6.39 -5.49 -5.05
N GLY A 73 -6.94 -5.29 -6.25
CA GLY A 73 -8.37 -5.49 -6.53
C GLY A 73 -9.28 -4.35 -6.04
N ILE A 74 -8.72 -3.17 -5.78
CA ILE A 74 -9.47 -2.05 -5.19
C ILE A 74 -10.54 -1.52 -6.15
N TYR A 75 -10.28 -1.58 -7.46
CA TYR A 75 -11.26 -1.19 -8.48
C TYR A 75 -12.53 -2.01 -8.39
N THR A 76 -12.39 -3.30 -8.09
CA THR A 76 -13.54 -4.19 -7.94
C THR A 76 -14.26 -3.92 -6.62
N ALA A 77 -13.54 -3.90 -5.50
CA ALA A 77 -14.14 -3.72 -4.18
C ALA A 77 -14.89 -2.39 -4.03
N VAL A 78 -14.28 -1.27 -4.44
CA VAL A 78 -14.91 0.06 -4.37
C VAL A 78 -16.15 0.15 -5.27
N SER A 79 -16.10 -0.48 -6.44
CA SER A 79 -17.25 -0.55 -7.35
C SER A 79 -18.38 -1.41 -6.80
N MET A 80 -18.06 -2.51 -6.10
CA MET A 80 -19.07 -3.35 -5.45
C MET A 80 -19.84 -2.58 -4.38
N ILE A 81 -19.14 -1.77 -3.57
CA ILE A 81 -19.77 -0.94 -2.53
C ILE A 81 -20.80 0.01 -3.14
N LEU A 82 -20.41 0.70 -4.21
CA LEU A 82 -21.30 1.62 -4.92
C LEU A 82 -22.46 0.88 -5.60
N ALA A 83 -22.16 -0.17 -6.37
CA ALA A 83 -23.16 -0.90 -7.14
C ALA A 83 -24.19 -1.59 -6.24
N GLU A 84 -23.75 -2.09 -5.08
CA GLU A 84 -24.61 -2.63 -4.04
C GLU A 84 -25.63 -1.58 -3.60
N GLU A 85 -25.19 -0.39 -3.20
CA GLU A 85 -26.13 0.61 -2.71
C GLU A 85 -26.92 1.33 -3.79
N LEU A 86 -26.43 1.35 -5.02
CA LEU A 86 -27.17 1.94 -6.12
C LEU A 86 -28.20 0.96 -6.69
N ASP A 87 -28.14 -0.34 -6.37
CA ASP A 87 -28.79 -1.41 -7.13
C ASP A 87 -28.43 -1.36 -8.62
N ALA A 88 -27.18 -0.98 -8.94
CA ALA A 88 -26.71 -0.91 -10.31
C ALA A 88 -26.56 -2.32 -10.92
N ASP A 89 -26.70 -2.41 -12.24
CA ASP A 89 -26.30 -3.62 -12.96
C ASP A 89 -24.77 -3.69 -12.99
N TRP A 90 -24.21 -4.71 -12.34
CA TRP A 90 -22.76 -4.95 -12.30
C TRP A 90 -22.12 -5.02 -13.70
N SER A 91 -22.84 -5.54 -14.69
CA SER A 91 -22.35 -5.64 -16.07
C SER A 91 -22.22 -4.28 -16.78
N GLN A 92 -22.85 -3.24 -16.23
CA GLN A 92 -22.86 -1.88 -16.76
C GLN A 92 -21.95 -0.93 -15.97
N VAL A 93 -21.20 -1.44 -14.98
CA VAL A 93 -20.26 -0.64 -14.21
C VAL A 93 -18.98 -0.38 -15.01
N LYS A 94 -18.63 0.91 -15.16
CA LYS A 94 -17.42 1.38 -15.84
C LYS A 94 -16.56 2.19 -14.86
N LEU A 95 -15.26 2.26 -15.12
CA LEU A 95 -14.30 2.98 -14.29
C LEU A 95 -13.61 4.07 -15.09
N LEU A 96 -13.38 5.20 -14.44
CA LEU A 96 -12.57 6.29 -14.97
C LEU A 96 -11.59 6.74 -13.88
N HIS A 97 -10.30 6.78 -14.17
CA HIS A 97 -9.34 7.34 -13.20
C HIS A 97 -9.68 8.81 -12.91
N ALA A 98 -9.81 9.13 -11.63
CA ALA A 98 -9.94 10.52 -11.19
C ALA A 98 -8.73 11.35 -11.69
N PRO A 99 -8.93 12.62 -12.07
CA PRO A 99 -7.81 13.54 -12.29
C PRO A 99 -7.14 13.90 -10.96
N ALA A 100 -5.97 14.55 -11.04
CA ALA A 100 -5.30 15.14 -9.89
C ALA A 100 -6.17 16.28 -9.31
N ASN A 101 -6.77 16.04 -8.14
CA ASN A 101 -7.52 17.04 -7.38
C ASN A 101 -7.77 16.52 -5.96
N GLU A 102 -6.94 16.91 -4.99
CA GLU A 102 -7.07 16.43 -3.59
C GLU A 102 -8.33 16.93 -2.91
N LYS A 103 -8.77 18.15 -3.24
CA LYS A 103 -10.01 18.71 -2.68
C LYS A 103 -11.23 17.85 -2.99
N LEU A 104 -11.25 17.19 -4.15
CA LEU A 104 -12.39 16.37 -4.60
C LEU A 104 -12.17 14.87 -4.39
N TYR A 105 -10.96 14.37 -4.64
CA TYR A 105 -10.66 12.94 -4.67
C TYR A 105 -9.73 12.50 -3.54
N GLY A 106 -9.54 13.35 -2.53
CA GLY A 106 -8.81 13.03 -1.32
C GLY A 106 -9.40 11.81 -0.62
N ASN A 107 -8.52 10.94 -0.12
CA ASN A 107 -8.90 9.83 0.73
C ASN A 107 -9.48 10.39 2.05
N PRO A 108 -10.72 10.05 2.46
CA PRO A 108 -11.33 10.63 3.66
C PRO A 108 -10.57 10.46 4.97
N ILE A 109 -9.65 9.47 5.05
CA ILE A 109 -8.80 9.26 6.23
C ILE A 109 -7.56 10.16 6.18
N PHE A 110 -6.92 10.31 5.01
CA PHE A 110 -5.68 11.08 4.88
C PHE A 110 -5.87 12.53 4.43
N ILE A 111 -7.04 12.85 3.87
CA ILE A 111 -7.40 14.12 3.21
C ILE A 111 -6.63 14.43 1.91
N ILE A 112 -5.61 13.62 1.57
CA ILE A 112 -4.84 13.71 0.32
C ILE A 112 -5.27 12.65 -0.70
N GLN A 113 -5.03 12.89 -1.99
CA GLN A 113 -5.36 11.93 -3.06
C GLN A 113 -4.28 10.84 -3.14
N ALA A 114 -4.39 9.86 -2.24
CA ALA A 114 -3.44 8.76 -2.10
C ALA A 114 -4.13 7.38 -1.99
N THR A 115 -3.45 6.35 -2.47
CA THR A 115 -3.80 4.93 -2.23
C THR A 115 -2.69 4.28 -1.40
N GLY A 116 -2.95 3.96 -0.12
CA GLY A 116 -1.96 3.37 0.80
C GLY A 116 -2.53 3.12 2.22
N GLY A 117 -1.74 2.51 3.10
CA GLY A 117 -2.09 2.24 4.52
C GLY A 117 -3.35 1.39 4.72
N SER A 118 -3.65 0.54 3.73
CA SER A 118 -4.87 -0.27 3.64
C SER A 118 -6.16 0.52 3.91
N THR A 119 -6.21 1.79 3.51
CA THR A 119 -7.33 2.70 3.83
C THR A 119 -8.46 2.71 2.82
N SER A 120 -8.26 2.27 1.57
CA SER A 120 -9.21 2.51 0.49
C SER A 120 -10.63 2.01 0.79
N VAL A 121 -10.81 0.75 1.21
CA VAL A 121 -12.14 0.26 1.60
C VAL A 121 -12.65 0.97 2.85
N ARG A 122 -11.81 1.10 3.89
CA ARG A 122 -12.17 1.75 5.17
C ARG A 122 -12.67 3.18 4.98
N ALA A 123 -11.98 3.96 4.14
CA ALA A 123 -12.25 5.37 3.92
C ALA A 123 -13.48 5.58 3.03
N PHE A 124 -13.69 4.73 2.03
CA PHE A 124 -14.77 4.88 1.05
C PHE A 124 -16.01 4.03 1.36
N TRP A 125 -15.98 3.16 2.38
CA TRP A 125 -17.09 2.29 2.77
C TRP A 125 -18.39 3.05 2.98
N LYS A 126 -18.43 3.93 4.00
CA LYS A 126 -19.64 4.68 4.33
C LYS A 126 -19.98 5.73 3.25
N PRO A 127 -19.02 6.57 2.81
CA PRO A 127 -19.23 7.51 1.71
C PRO A 127 -19.91 6.98 0.45
N LEU A 128 -19.41 5.88 -0.11
CA LEU A 128 -19.94 5.38 -1.37
C LEU A 128 -21.29 4.72 -1.20
N ARG A 129 -21.56 4.17 -0.01
CA ARG A 129 -22.88 3.65 0.33
C ARG A 129 -23.91 4.76 0.41
N GLU A 130 -23.58 5.86 1.09
CA GLU A 130 -24.44 7.05 1.16
C GLU A 130 -24.68 7.66 -0.21
N ALA A 131 -23.64 7.71 -1.06
CA ALA A 131 -23.74 8.19 -2.42
C ALA A 131 -24.64 7.29 -3.30
N GLY A 132 -24.45 5.97 -3.23
CA GLY A 132 -25.26 5.00 -3.97
C GLY A 132 -26.73 5.04 -3.55
N ALA A 133 -26.99 5.08 -2.23
CA ALA A 133 -28.34 5.17 -1.70
C ALA A 133 -29.04 6.48 -2.10
N SER A 134 -28.32 7.61 -2.07
CA SER A 134 -28.84 8.91 -2.49
C SER A 134 -29.19 8.93 -3.97
N ALA A 135 -28.30 8.43 -4.84
CA ALA A 135 -28.56 8.30 -6.28
C ALA A 135 -29.78 7.40 -6.54
N ARG A 136 -29.86 6.23 -5.88
CA ARG A 136 -31.01 5.33 -5.98
C ARG A 136 -32.32 6.03 -5.59
N ALA A 137 -32.32 6.79 -4.49
CA ALA A 137 -33.51 7.49 -4.03
C ALA A 137 -33.99 8.56 -5.03
N MET A 138 -33.06 9.31 -5.66
CA MET A 138 -33.39 10.29 -6.70
C MET A 138 -33.98 9.64 -7.96
N LEU A 139 -33.43 8.48 -8.36
CA LEU A 139 -33.97 7.71 -9.49
C LEU A 139 -35.37 7.17 -9.20
N VAL A 140 -35.60 6.68 -7.98
CA VAL A 140 -36.94 6.25 -7.53
C VAL A 140 -37.92 7.42 -7.52
N GLN A 141 -37.51 8.60 -7.04
CA GLN A 141 -38.33 9.81 -7.05
C GLN A 141 -38.67 10.25 -8.48
N ALA A 142 -37.70 10.22 -9.40
CA ALA A 142 -37.93 10.51 -10.81
C ALA A 142 -38.98 9.58 -11.45
N ALA A 143 -38.86 8.27 -11.22
CA ALA A 143 -39.81 7.29 -11.74
C ALA A 143 -41.21 7.47 -11.13
N ALA A 144 -41.26 7.64 -9.81
CA ALA A 144 -42.50 7.84 -9.06
C ALA A 144 -43.25 9.10 -9.53
N ALA A 145 -42.53 10.20 -9.76
CA ALA A 145 -43.08 11.43 -10.30
C ALA A 145 -43.63 11.24 -11.72
N GLN A 146 -42.89 10.55 -12.60
CA GLN A 146 -43.35 10.24 -13.96
C GLN A 146 -44.62 9.37 -13.98
N TRP A 147 -44.74 8.46 -13.02
CA TRP A 147 -45.87 7.53 -12.91
C TRP A 147 -47.02 8.03 -12.05
N GLN A 148 -46.85 9.16 -11.36
CA GLN A 148 -47.78 9.73 -10.38
C GLN A 148 -48.14 8.72 -9.27
N VAL A 149 -47.12 8.09 -8.69
CA VAL A 149 -47.25 7.12 -7.59
C VAL A 149 -46.35 7.49 -6.42
N GLU A 150 -46.58 6.90 -5.25
CA GLU A 150 -45.71 7.08 -4.08
C GLU A 150 -44.34 6.44 -4.27
N PRO A 151 -43.21 7.10 -3.97
CA PRO A 151 -41.86 6.50 -4.06
C PRO A 151 -41.73 5.16 -3.32
N ALA A 152 -42.41 5.00 -2.18
CA ALA A 152 -42.41 3.77 -1.38
C ALA A 152 -43.09 2.57 -2.09
N SER A 153 -43.88 2.82 -3.15
CA SER A 153 -44.49 1.77 -3.98
C SER A 153 -43.56 1.22 -5.06
N CYS A 154 -42.37 1.80 -5.20
CA CYS A 154 -41.35 1.41 -6.17
C CYS A 154 -40.23 0.56 -5.52
N THR A 155 -39.59 -0.29 -6.32
CA THR A 155 -38.40 -1.06 -5.96
C THR A 155 -37.32 -0.92 -7.01
N THR A 156 -36.09 -1.20 -6.63
CA THR A 156 -34.92 -1.15 -7.51
C THR A 156 -34.24 -2.50 -7.62
N SER A 157 -33.73 -2.81 -8.81
CA SER A 157 -32.84 -3.94 -9.05
C SER A 157 -32.19 -3.79 -10.41
N LYS A 158 -30.90 -4.14 -10.54
CA LYS A 158 -30.17 -4.21 -11.82
C LYS A 158 -30.35 -2.95 -12.69
N GLY A 159 -30.15 -1.78 -12.09
CA GLY A 159 -30.19 -0.51 -12.78
C GLY A 159 -31.58 -0.08 -13.25
N GLN A 160 -32.65 -0.57 -12.61
CA GLN A 160 -34.03 -0.30 -12.99
C GLN A 160 -34.89 0.01 -11.76
N VAL A 161 -35.90 0.87 -11.95
CA VAL A 161 -36.97 1.13 -10.99
C VAL A 161 -38.23 0.43 -11.49
N THR A 162 -38.94 -0.29 -10.61
CA THR A 162 -40.19 -0.99 -10.91
C THR A 162 -41.29 -0.57 -9.93
N HIS A 163 -42.46 -0.18 -10.44
CA HIS A 163 -43.65 0.05 -9.62
C HIS A 163 -44.37 -1.27 -9.32
N LYS A 164 -44.46 -1.65 -8.04
CA LYS A 164 -44.93 -3.00 -7.64
C LYS A 164 -46.35 -3.31 -8.12
N ALA A 165 -47.29 -2.38 -7.99
CA ALA A 165 -48.70 -2.66 -8.24
C ALA A 165 -49.03 -2.78 -9.74
N SER A 166 -48.33 -2.04 -10.60
CA SER A 166 -48.60 -2.06 -12.04
C SER A 166 -47.58 -2.85 -12.87
N GLY A 167 -46.45 -3.25 -12.27
CA GLY A 167 -45.34 -3.91 -12.99
C GLY A 167 -44.62 -3.01 -14.01
N ARG A 168 -44.85 -1.69 -14.00
CA ARG A 168 -44.15 -0.75 -14.90
C ARG A 168 -42.69 -0.65 -14.48
N THR A 169 -41.78 -0.59 -15.44
CA THR A 169 -40.33 -0.49 -15.19
C THR A 169 -39.70 0.59 -16.07
N LEU A 170 -38.73 1.32 -15.49
CA LEU A 170 -37.87 2.28 -16.20
C LEU A 170 -36.41 2.02 -15.83
N SER A 171 -35.52 2.09 -16.82
CA SER A 171 -34.08 2.00 -16.58
C SER A 171 -33.55 3.27 -15.92
N TYR A 172 -32.45 3.17 -15.19
CA TYR A 172 -31.78 4.32 -14.61
C TYR A 172 -31.33 5.32 -15.69
N GLY A 173 -30.91 4.84 -16.86
CA GLY A 173 -30.58 5.69 -18.00
C GLY A 173 -31.77 6.54 -18.49
N ALA A 174 -32.97 5.96 -18.54
CA ALA A 174 -34.19 6.69 -18.90
C ALA A 174 -34.60 7.74 -17.84
N LEU A 175 -34.24 7.50 -16.58
CA LEU A 175 -34.54 8.37 -15.44
C LEU A 175 -33.46 9.42 -15.19
N ALA A 176 -32.29 9.24 -15.79
CA ALA A 176 -31.08 9.99 -15.48
C ALA A 176 -31.28 11.52 -15.59
N ALA A 177 -31.78 12.00 -16.72
CA ALA A 177 -31.99 13.42 -16.95
C ALA A 177 -33.04 14.03 -15.98
N ALA A 178 -34.08 13.27 -15.63
CA ALA A 178 -35.09 13.71 -14.69
C ALA A 178 -34.55 13.75 -13.24
N ALA A 179 -33.72 12.77 -12.87
CA ALA A 179 -33.08 12.73 -11.57
C ALA A 179 -32.06 13.87 -11.38
N SER A 180 -31.34 14.31 -12.42
CA SER A 180 -30.31 15.37 -12.30
C SER A 180 -30.87 16.72 -11.88
N GLY A 181 -32.15 16.97 -12.13
CA GLY A 181 -32.83 18.19 -11.72
C GLY A 181 -33.33 18.18 -10.28
N GLN A 182 -33.18 17.06 -9.55
CA GLN A 182 -33.72 16.90 -8.20
C GLN A 182 -32.69 17.23 -7.12
N THR A 183 -33.18 17.70 -5.97
CA THR A 183 -32.35 17.85 -4.77
C THR A 183 -32.16 16.48 -4.12
N PRO A 184 -30.92 16.05 -3.82
CA PRO A 184 -30.69 14.79 -3.12
C PRO A 184 -31.43 14.75 -1.77
N PRO A 185 -32.17 13.67 -1.46
CA PRO A 185 -32.84 13.52 -0.18
C PRO A 185 -31.83 13.44 0.97
N LYS A 186 -32.17 14.03 2.12
CA LYS A 186 -31.38 13.94 3.35
C LYS A 186 -31.69 12.62 4.07
N ASN A 187 -30.67 12.03 4.71
CA ASN A 187 -30.81 10.84 5.57
C ASN A 187 -31.43 9.62 4.87
N VAL A 188 -30.95 9.26 3.67
CA VAL A 188 -31.38 8.04 3.00
C VAL A 188 -30.88 6.82 3.78
N PRO A 189 -31.77 5.86 4.13
CA PRO A 189 -31.33 4.65 4.80
C PRO A 189 -30.40 3.83 3.90
N LEU A 190 -29.33 3.32 4.50
CA LEU A 190 -28.45 2.34 3.89
C LEU A 190 -29.09 0.95 4.00
N LYS A 191 -28.84 0.09 3.01
CA LYS A 191 -29.19 -1.34 3.03
C LYS A 191 -28.67 -2.03 4.29
N ASP A 192 -29.46 -2.95 4.82
CA ASP A 192 -28.99 -3.88 5.83
C ASP A 192 -28.01 -4.87 5.17
N PRO A 193 -26.88 -5.24 5.80
CA PRO A 193 -25.95 -6.24 5.25
C PRO A 193 -26.60 -7.57 4.86
N LYS A 194 -27.73 -7.95 5.46
CA LYS A 194 -28.49 -9.15 5.06
C LYS A 194 -29.12 -9.04 3.67
N ASP A 195 -29.33 -7.82 3.19
CA ASP A 195 -29.96 -7.50 1.90
C ASP A 195 -28.91 -7.28 0.80
N PHE A 196 -27.62 -7.48 1.10
CA PHE A 196 -26.56 -7.37 0.10
C PHE A 196 -26.62 -8.49 -0.94
N VAL A 197 -26.45 -8.12 -2.21
CA VAL A 197 -26.45 -9.05 -3.35
C VAL A 197 -25.07 -9.20 -4.00
N TYR A 198 -24.20 -8.21 -3.89
CA TYR A 198 -22.83 -8.19 -4.42
C TYR A 198 -21.79 -8.27 -3.29
N ILE A 199 -21.92 -7.47 -2.24
CA ILE A 199 -20.98 -7.44 -1.11
C ILE A 199 -20.99 -8.81 -0.41
N GLY A 200 -19.80 -9.36 -0.12
CA GLY A 200 -19.65 -10.68 0.48
C GLY A 200 -19.62 -11.83 -0.53
N GLN A 201 -19.81 -11.56 -1.82
CA GLN A 201 -19.71 -12.57 -2.88
C GLN A 201 -18.31 -12.56 -3.53
N PRO A 202 -17.77 -13.72 -3.96
CA PRO A 202 -16.45 -13.84 -4.57
C PRO A 202 -16.47 -13.40 -6.05
N PHE A 203 -16.70 -12.11 -6.29
CA PHE A 203 -16.73 -11.57 -7.65
C PHE A 203 -15.35 -11.58 -8.30
N LYS A 204 -15.31 -11.99 -9.57
CA LYS A 204 -14.12 -11.84 -10.41
C LYS A 204 -13.80 -10.35 -10.58
N ARG A 205 -12.50 -10.04 -10.63
CA ARG A 205 -12.03 -8.67 -10.73
C ARG A 205 -12.38 -8.04 -12.08
N LEU A 206 -12.79 -6.77 -12.05
CA LEU A 206 -13.12 -5.97 -13.25
C LEU A 206 -11.94 -5.80 -14.20
N ASP A 207 -10.72 -5.76 -13.66
CA ASP A 207 -9.49 -5.48 -14.40
C ASP A 207 -8.75 -6.75 -14.89
N THR A 208 -9.17 -7.95 -14.47
CA THR A 208 -8.53 -9.21 -14.89
C THR A 208 -8.62 -9.49 -16.40
N PRO A 209 -9.78 -9.31 -17.08
CA PRO A 209 -9.89 -9.63 -18.50
C PRO A 209 -8.83 -8.93 -19.38
N ASP A 210 -8.52 -7.67 -19.09
CA ASP A 210 -7.53 -6.89 -19.85
C ASP A 210 -6.09 -7.24 -19.45
N LYS A 211 -5.86 -7.69 -18.21
CA LYS A 211 -4.53 -8.13 -17.73
C LYS A 211 -4.08 -9.44 -18.36
N VAL A 212 -5.00 -10.37 -18.62
CA VAL A 212 -4.66 -11.71 -19.14
C VAL A 212 -4.51 -11.78 -20.65
N ASN A 213 -4.88 -10.72 -21.38
CA ASN A 213 -4.80 -10.66 -22.85
C ASN A 213 -3.89 -9.54 -23.38
N GLY A 214 -3.19 -8.82 -22.50
CA GLY A 214 -2.27 -7.75 -22.87
C GLY A 214 -2.91 -6.41 -23.25
N LYS A 215 -4.22 -6.22 -23.01
CA LYS A 215 -4.90 -4.94 -23.25
C LYS A 215 -4.71 -3.93 -22.12
N ALA A 216 -4.41 -4.40 -20.90
CA ALA A 216 -4.16 -3.54 -19.76
C ALA A 216 -2.96 -2.62 -20.02
N VAL A 217 -3.13 -1.32 -19.79
CA VAL A 217 -2.07 -0.31 -20.01
C VAL A 217 -1.48 0.13 -18.68
N TYR A 218 -0.22 -0.21 -18.47
CA TYR A 218 0.60 0.24 -17.34
C TYR A 218 1.35 1.53 -17.69
N GLY A 219 1.96 2.18 -16.70
CA GLY A 219 2.77 3.40 -16.94
C GLY A 219 3.84 3.16 -18.00
N ILE A 220 4.52 2.00 -17.93
CA ILE A 220 5.60 1.65 -18.86
C ILE A 220 5.12 1.44 -20.29
N ASP A 221 3.83 1.16 -20.50
CA ASP A 221 3.25 0.91 -21.82
C ASP A 221 2.88 2.20 -22.56
N ALA A 222 2.89 3.35 -21.89
CA ALA A 222 2.49 4.62 -22.50
C ALA A 222 3.32 4.93 -23.76
N ILE A 223 2.69 4.97 -24.94
CA ILE A 223 3.33 5.38 -26.19
C ILE A 223 2.66 6.67 -26.67
N VAL A 224 3.46 7.71 -26.92
CA VAL A 224 2.96 8.98 -27.48
C VAL A 224 3.68 9.33 -28.79
N PRO A 225 3.02 10.00 -29.75
CA PRO A 225 3.63 10.32 -31.03
C PRO A 225 4.93 11.11 -30.89
N GLY A 226 5.95 10.71 -31.66
CA GLY A 226 7.24 11.38 -31.70
C GLY A 226 8.14 11.14 -30.48
N MET A 227 7.75 10.27 -29.54
CA MET A 227 8.53 10.09 -28.31
C MET A 227 9.90 9.43 -28.53
N LYS A 228 10.84 9.81 -27.68
CA LYS A 228 12.13 9.13 -27.50
C LYS A 228 12.14 8.29 -26.23
N PHE A 229 13.18 7.47 -26.07
CA PHE A 229 13.37 6.64 -24.89
C PHE A 229 14.66 7.06 -24.20
N ALA A 230 14.64 7.11 -22.88
CA ALA A 230 15.80 7.38 -22.07
C ALA A 230 15.97 6.34 -20.96
N THR A 231 17.22 6.03 -20.67
CA THR A 231 17.64 5.37 -19.42
C THR A 231 18.73 6.22 -18.80
N LEU A 232 19.01 6.00 -17.53
CA LEU A 232 19.91 6.85 -16.76
C LEU A 232 20.82 6.07 -15.84
N ALA A 233 21.87 6.74 -15.38
CA ALA A 233 22.72 6.34 -14.27
C ALA A 233 22.75 7.49 -13.26
N GLN A 234 22.44 7.20 -12.00
CA GLN A 234 22.58 8.16 -10.89
C GLN A 234 23.93 7.99 -10.21
N CYS A 235 24.33 9.01 -9.44
CA CYS A 235 25.51 8.86 -8.61
C CYS A 235 25.30 7.70 -7.63
N PRO A 236 26.17 6.67 -7.66
CA PRO A 236 25.99 5.46 -6.85
C PRO A 236 26.16 5.70 -5.34
N VAL A 237 26.66 6.87 -4.95
CA VAL A 237 26.72 7.33 -3.56
C VAL A 237 25.65 8.38 -3.34
N PHE A 238 24.75 8.15 -2.39
CA PHE A 238 23.66 9.09 -2.09
C PHE A 238 24.18 10.50 -1.78
N GLY A 239 23.63 11.50 -2.49
CA GLY A 239 24.02 12.91 -2.36
C GLY A 239 25.34 13.28 -3.04
N GLY A 240 26.00 12.34 -3.73
CA GLY A 240 27.11 12.62 -4.63
C GLY A 240 26.65 13.31 -5.91
N LYS A 241 27.61 13.76 -6.72
CA LYS A 241 27.37 14.54 -7.95
C LYS A 241 28.06 13.93 -9.16
N VAL A 242 27.57 14.26 -10.35
CA VAL A 242 28.32 14.03 -11.59
C VAL A 242 29.60 14.87 -11.56
N GLY A 243 30.73 14.23 -11.86
CA GLY A 243 32.00 14.89 -12.14
C GLY A 243 32.17 15.07 -13.64
N LYS A 244 33.12 14.34 -14.23
CA LYS A 244 33.36 14.36 -15.67
C LYS A 244 32.57 13.26 -16.37
N VAL A 245 32.04 13.55 -17.56
CA VAL A 245 31.41 12.57 -18.45
C VAL A 245 32.17 12.55 -19.77
N ASP A 246 32.68 11.38 -20.15
CA ASP A 246 33.14 11.13 -21.52
C ASP A 246 32.04 10.39 -22.29
N ASP A 247 31.53 11.03 -23.33
CA ASP A 247 30.42 10.53 -24.12
C ASP A 247 30.79 10.16 -25.57
N ARG A 248 32.09 10.15 -25.90
CA ARG A 248 32.57 9.98 -27.27
C ARG A 248 32.16 8.65 -27.88
N GLU A 249 32.25 7.55 -27.12
CA GLU A 249 31.83 6.23 -27.60
C GLU A 249 30.31 6.09 -27.64
N ALA A 250 29.59 6.62 -26.65
CA ALA A 250 28.13 6.61 -26.63
C ALA A 250 27.53 7.32 -27.85
N ARG A 251 28.10 8.45 -28.28
CA ARG A 251 27.63 9.21 -29.46
C ARG A 251 27.80 8.47 -30.79
N LYS A 252 28.68 7.47 -30.86
CA LYS A 252 28.88 6.66 -32.07
C LYS A 252 27.81 5.58 -32.24
N ILE A 253 27.04 5.28 -31.19
CA ILE A 253 26.07 4.18 -31.20
C ILE A 253 24.84 4.60 -32.01
N PRO A 254 24.48 3.85 -33.08
CA PRO A 254 23.30 4.16 -33.87
C PRO A 254 22.04 4.22 -33.02
N GLY A 255 21.27 5.31 -33.20
CA GLY A 255 20.04 5.54 -32.46
C GLY A 255 20.21 6.28 -31.13
N VAL A 256 21.44 6.53 -30.66
CA VAL A 256 21.69 7.51 -29.59
C VAL A 256 21.49 8.92 -30.15
N ARG A 257 20.70 9.73 -29.45
CA ARG A 257 20.29 11.08 -29.90
C ARG A 257 20.85 12.18 -29.01
N GLN A 258 20.88 11.96 -27.71
CA GLN A 258 21.33 12.97 -26.77
C GLN A 258 21.86 12.33 -25.49
N ILE A 259 22.86 12.98 -24.90
CA ILE A 259 23.34 12.71 -23.55
C ILE A 259 22.93 13.92 -22.71
N VAL A 260 22.14 13.68 -21.67
CA VAL A 260 21.67 14.69 -20.72
C VAL A 260 22.49 14.53 -19.45
N VAL A 261 23.27 15.54 -19.11
CA VAL A 261 24.06 15.56 -17.87
C VAL A 261 23.41 16.54 -16.90
N LEU A 262 22.91 16.03 -15.77
CA LEU A 262 22.45 16.82 -14.64
C LEU A 262 23.50 16.78 -13.52
N ASP A 263 23.25 17.48 -12.40
CA ASP A 263 24.20 17.56 -11.31
C ASP A 263 24.36 16.25 -10.52
N ASP A 264 23.34 15.39 -10.50
CA ASP A 264 23.27 14.14 -9.74
C ASP A 264 23.13 12.87 -10.61
N LEU A 265 22.85 13.03 -11.91
CA LEU A 265 22.61 11.90 -12.83
C LEU A 265 23.02 12.21 -14.28
N VAL A 266 23.22 11.14 -15.05
CA VAL A 266 23.40 11.19 -16.51
C VAL A 266 22.34 10.33 -17.17
N ALA A 267 21.64 10.85 -18.18
CA ALA A 267 20.66 10.11 -18.97
C ALA A 267 21.05 10.06 -20.45
N VAL A 268 20.79 8.92 -21.09
CA VAL A 268 20.99 8.74 -22.53
C VAL A 268 19.64 8.61 -23.20
N VAL A 269 19.38 9.49 -24.16
CA VAL A 269 18.17 9.52 -24.98
C VAL A 269 18.47 8.84 -26.31
N GLY A 270 17.63 7.91 -26.72
CA GLY A 270 17.70 7.23 -28.01
C GLY A 270 16.34 7.00 -28.67
N ASP A 271 16.37 6.49 -29.90
CA ASP A 271 15.15 6.18 -30.66
C ASP A 271 14.34 5.03 -30.06
N HIS A 272 15.00 4.15 -29.33
CA HIS A 272 14.42 3.02 -28.62
C HIS A 272 15.28 2.68 -27.40
N MET A 273 14.70 1.95 -26.44
CA MET A 273 15.35 1.60 -25.17
C MET A 273 16.72 0.92 -25.35
N TRP A 274 16.88 0.06 -26.36
CA TRP A 274 18.16 -0.61 -26.62
C TRP A 274 19.31 0.36 -26.97
N ALA A 275 19.05 1.39 -27.79
CA ALA A 275 20.08 2.38 -28.14
C ALA A 275 20.43 3.25 -26.93
N ALA A 276 19.42 3.67 -26.17
CA ALA A 276 19.61 4.41 -24.92
C ALA A 276 20.48 3.61 -23.93
N LYS A 277 20.17 2.32 -23.72
CA LYS A 277 20.95 1.46 -22.83
C LYS A 277 22.37 1.25 -23.32
N LYS A 278 22.56 0.96 -24.62
CA LYS A 278 23.91 0.78 -25.18
C LYS A 278 24.74 2.05 -25.10
N GLY A 279 24.13 3.22 -25.30
CA GLY A 279 24.78 4.51 -25.06
C GLY A 279 25.19 4.69 -23.61
N LEU A 280 24.29 4.41 -22.65
CA LEU A 280 24.62 4.51 -21.22
C LEU A 280 25.77 3.58 -20.82
N ASP A 281 25.74 2.32 -21.29
CA ASP A 281 26.80 1.33 -21.04
C ASP A 281 28.17 1.76 -21.62
N ALA A 282 28.19 2.69 -22.59
CA ALA A 282 29.39 3.18 -23.26
C ALA A 282 29.89 4.54 -22.72
N LEU A 283 29.22 5.11 -21.71
CA LEU A 283 29.69 6.32 -21.04
C LEU A 283 30.81 5.99 -20.05
N GLU A 284 31.83 6.82 -20.00
CA GLU A 284 32.76 6.85 -18.86
C GLU A 284 32.36 8.02 -17.95
N ILE A 285 31.83 7.68 -16.77
CA ILE A 285 31.34 8.68 -15.81
C ILE A 285 32.23 8.68 -14.56
N GLU A 286 32.85 9.81 -14.31
CA GLU A 286 33.53 10.11 -13.05
C GLU A 286 32.53 10.75 -12.08
N TRP A 287 32.43 10.19 -10.87
CA TRP A 287 31.51 10.67 -9.84
C TRP A 287 32.25 11.39 -8.73
N ASN A 288 31.73 12.56 -8.34
CA ASN A 288 32.10 13.24 -7.10
C ASN A 288 31.27 12.65 -5.96
N GLU A 289 31.74 11.57 -5.34
CA GLU A 289 30.97 10.77 -4.38
C GLU A 289 30.60 11.51 -3.08
N GLY A 290 31.33 12.58 -2.74
CA GLY A 290 31.03 13.41 -1.58
C GLY A 290 31.24 12.72 -0.22
N PRO A 291 30.73 13.30 0.87
CA PRO A 291 31.06 12.87 2.23
C PRO A 291 30.43 11.53 2.65
N ASN A 292 29.45 11.04 1.89
CA ASN A 292 28.69 9.82 2.19
C ASN A 292 29.40 8.55 1.72
N ALA A 293 30.50 8.67 0.97
CA ALA A 293 31.33 7.55 0.50
C ALA A 293 31.96 6.71 1.63
N LYS A 294 31.88 7.16 2.88
CA LYS A 294 32.37 6.43 4.07
C LYS A 294 31.29 5.59 4.77
N ILE A 295 30.02 5.75 4.39
CA ILE A 295 28.89 5.06 5.03
C ILE A 295 28.94 3.57 4.68
N ASN A 296 28.69 2.71 5.66
CA ASN A 296 28.53 1.28 5.46
C ASN A 296 27.48 0.73 6.43
N SER A 297 26.96 -0.47 6.15
CA SER A 297 25.93 -1.11 6.96
C SER A 297 26.34 -1.29 8.42
N LYS A 298 27.63 -1.52 8.72
CA LYS A 298 28.09 -1.67 10.11
C LYS A 298 27.88 -0.37 10.89
N ALA A 299 28.30 0.77 10.34
CA ALA A 299 28.10 2.08 10.96
C ALA A 299 26.62 2.39 11.17
N VAL A 300 25.77 2.13 10.17
CA VAL A 300 24.31 2.33 10.29
C VAL A 300 23.72 1.54 11.45
N TRP A 301 24.09 0.26 11.59
CA TRP A 301 23.60 -0.58 12.69
C TRP A 301 24.13 -0.14 14.06
N ASP A 302 25.40 0.28 14.14
CA ASP A 302 26.00 0.75 15.38
C ASP A 302 25.35 2.07 15.84
N ASP A 303 25.09 2.99 14.91
CA ASP A 303 24.39 4.26 15.18
C ASP A 303 22.95 4.00 15.66
N LEU A 304 22.24 3.07 15.02
CA LEU A 304 20.87 2.70 15.42
C LEU A 304 20.83 2.08 16.82
N ARG A 305 21.80 1.21 17.15
CA ARG A 305 21.94 0.63 18.50
C ARG A 305 22.26 1.69 19.53
N ALA A 306 23.17 2.61 19.23
CA ALA A 306 23.49 3.73 20.11
C ALA A 306 22.28 4.67 20.33
N ALA A 307 21.47 4.89 19.29
CA ALA A 307 20.23 5.67 19.42
C ALA A 307 19.22 4.95 20.32
N SER A 308 19.06 3.63 20.18
CA SER A 308 18.10 2.84 20.96
C SER A 308 18.37 2.82 22.47
N ALA A 309 19.61 3.13 22.88
CA ALA A 309 19.97 3.23 24.30
C ALA A 309 19.47 4.53 24.96
N LYS A 310 19.08 5.54 24.17
CA LYS A 310 18.56 6.83 24.67
C LYS A 310 17.07 6.74 24.99
N ASP A 311 16.57 7.66 25.80
CA ASP A 311 15.14 7.76 26.06
C ASP A 311 14.38 8.27 24.82
N GLY A 312 13.18 7.75 24.61
CA GLY A 312 12.31 8.12 23.51
C GLY A 312 11.16 9.03 23.93
N VAL A 313 10.45 9.57 22.95
CA VAL A 313 9.16 10.24 23.18
C VAL A 313 8.09 9.20 23.49
N VAL A 314 7.22 9.47 24.46
CA VAL A 314 6.19 8.54 24.90
C VAL A 314 5.02 8.53 23.91
N ALA A 315 4.74 7.38 23.30
CA ALA A 315 3.62 7.14 22.39
C ALA A 315 2.36 6.66 23.14
N GLN A 316 2.56 5.82 24.17
CA GLN A 316 1.48 5.28 25.00
C GLN A 316 2.01 5.04 26.42
N SER A 317 1.16 5.31 27.41
CA SER A 317 1.40 4.91 28.79
C SER A 317 0.08 4.49 29.43
N THR A 318 0.03 3.32 30.04
CA THR A 318 -1.13 2.76 30.72
C THR A 318 -0.65 2.04 31.98
N GLY A 319 -1.27 2.29 33.12
CA GLY A 319 -0.80 1.77 34.40
C GLY A 319 0.52 2.41 34.87
N ASP A 320 1.30 1.66 35.63
CA ASP A 320 2.60 2.06 36.18
C ASP A 320 3.67 1.05 35.76
N ILE A 321 4.45 1.40 34.72
CA ILE A 321 5.46 0.50 34.16
C ILE A 321 6.59 0.18 35.15
N GLY A 322 6.91 1.10 36.06
CA GLY A 322 7.92 0.87 37.09
C GLY A 322 7.49 -0.25 38.03
N LYS A 323 6.23 -0.21 38.49
CA LYS A 323 5.64 -1.30 39.26
C LYS A 323 5.49 -2.57 38.44
N GLY A 324 5.02 -2.48 37.21
CA GLY A 324 4.82 -3.63 36.33
C GLY A 324 6.11 -4.42 36.09
N LEU A 325 7.23 -3.73 35.85
CA LEU A 325 8.52 -4.39 35.62
C LEU A 325 9.17 -4.94 36.89
N ALA A 326 8.82 -4.41 38.07
CA ALA A 326 9.34 -4.87 39.36
C ALA A 326 8.67 -6.16 39.87
N VAL A 327 7.57 -6.61 39.24
CA VAL A 327 6.81 -7.80 39.65
C VAL A 327 7.21 -9.00 38.80
N GLY A 328 7.66 -10.07 39.46
CA GLY A 328 7.99 -11.34 38.80
C GLY A 328 9.34 -11.33 38.07
N GLU A 329 9.53 -12.26 37.15
CA GLU A 329 10.78 -12.37 36.38
C GLU A 329 10.75 -11.43 35.18
N LYS A 330 11.78 -10.57 35.06
CA LYS A 330 11.96 -9.62 33.95
C LYS A 330 12.75 -10.27 32.82
N PHE A 331 12.25 -10.16 31.60
CA PHE A 331 12.92 -10.52 30.36
C PHE A 331 13.10 -9.30 29.46
N GLU A 332 14.15 -9.31 28.66
CA GLU A 332 14.46 -8.23 27.73
C GLU A 332 15.05 -8.80 26.43
N ALA A 333 14.64 -8.25 25.29
CA ALA A 333 15.12 -8.63 23.98
C ALA A 333 15.11 -7.43 23.03
N SER A 334 16.04 -7.44 22.06
CA SER A 334 16.03 -6.49 20.94
C SER A 334 15.90 -7.23 19.61
N PHE A 335 15.10 -6.66 18.71
CA PHE A 335 14.80 -7.18 17.38
C PHE A 335 15.28 -6.19 16.31
N GLU A 336 15.88 -6.69 15.23
CA GLU A 336 16.50 -5.87 14.18
C GLU A 336 15.97 -6.23 12.79
N LEU A 337 15.55 -5.23 12.02
CA LEU A 337 15.06 -5.41 10.66
C LEU A 337 15.82 -4.52 9.65
N PRO A 338 16.22 -5.04 8.48
CA PRO A 338 17.20 -4.38 7.59
C PRO A 338 16.56 -3.40 6.59
N PHE A 339 17.36 -2.68 5.81
CA PHE A 339 16.83 -2.01 4.63
C PHE A 339 16.19 -3.02 3.65
N LEU A 340 15.06 -2.66 3.03
CA LEU A 340 14.44 -3.45 1.97
C LEU A 340 14.13 -2.56 0.76
N ALA A 341 14.41 -3.10 -0.43
CA ALA A 341 13.91 -2.57 -1.68
C ALA A 341 12.48 -3.11 -1.96
N HIS A 342 11.70 -2.35 -2.71
CA HIS A 342 10.35 -2.72 -3.13
C HIS A 342 10.34 -3.78 -4.22
N ALA A 343 11.31 -3.66 -5.13
CA ALA A 343 11.55 -4.56 -6.25
C ALA A 343 10.26 -4.91 -7.03
N THR A 344 9.47 -3.89 -7.40
CA THR A 344 8.24 -4.04 -8.20
C THR A 344 8.54 -4.79 -9.51
N MET A 345 7.57 -5.49 -10.09
CA MET A 345 7.82 -6.22 -11.35
C MET A 345 8.00 -5.25 -12.52
N GLU A 346 7.18 -4.20 -12.58
CA GLU A 346 7.39 -3.05 -13.45
C GLU A 346 8.46 -2.12 -12.82
N PRO A 347 9.61 -1.89 -13.46
CA PRO A 347 10.59 -0.90 -13.01
C PRO A 347 10.02 0.52 -13.08
N LEU A 348 10.65 1.45 -12.38
CA LEU A 348 10.28 2.86 -12.43
C LEU A 348 10.30 3.39 -13.86
N ASN A 349 9.28 4.19 -14.17
CA ASN A 349 9.13 4.81 -15.46
C ASN A 349 8.24 6.05 -15.39
N ALA A 350 8.49 6.99 -16.28
CA ALA A 350 7.60 8.09 -16.58
C ALA A 350 7.81 8.56 -18.02
N THR A 351 6.72 8.70 -18.77
CA THR A 351 6.74 9.40 -20.05
C THR A 351 6.38 10.86 -19.81
N VAL A 352 7.20 11.78 -20.29
CA VAL A 352 7.05 13.21 -20.02
C VAL A 352 7.21 14.00 -21.31
N HIS A 353 6.33 14.97 -21.53
CA HIS A 353 6.46 16.00 -22.56
C HIS A 353 6.44 17.36 -21.87
N CYS A 354 7.63 17.95 -21.70
CA CYS A 354 7.78 19.26 -21.07
C CYS A 354 7.97 20.33 -22.16
N LYS A 355 7.11 21.35 -22.17
CA LYS A 355 7.17 22.54 -23.01
C LYS A 355 7.35 23.79 -22.14
N PRO A 356 7.65 24.96 -22.72
CA PRO A 356 7.77 26.20 -21.95
C PRO A 356 6.52 26.61 -21.17
N ASP A 357 5.33 26.17 -21.60
CA ASP A 357 4.04 26.59 -21.03
C ASP A 357 3.16 25.44 -20.52
N SER A 358 3.64 24.19 -20.62
CA SER A 358 2.87 22.99 -20.30
C SER A 358 3.76 21.78 -20.04
N CYS A 359 3.31 20.87 -19.18
CA CYS A 359 3.98 19.58 -18.94
C CYS A 359 2.94 18.47 -18.88
N GLU A 360 3.10 17.44 -19.72
CA GLU A 360 2.20 16.28 -19.73
C GLU A 360 2.96 15.02 -19.36
N ILE A 361 2.40 14.21 -18.46
CA ILE A 361 3.05 13.05 -17.86
C ILE A 361 2.14 11.84 -17.99
N TRP A 362 2.67 10.69 -18.40
CA TRP A 362 2.01 9.39 -18.37
C TRP A 362 2.80 8.45 -17.46
N THR A 363 2.17 8.01 -16.37
CA THR A 363 2.77 7.10 -15.39
C THR A 363 1.69 6.42 -14.54
N GLY A 364 2.06 5.36 -13.83
CA GLY A 364 1.27 4.80 -12.74
C GLY A 364 1.82 5.26 -11.40
N THR A 365 1.07 6.06 -10.64
CA THR A 365 1.46 6.53 -9.29
C THR A 365 0.35 6.29 -8.26
N GLN A 366 0.70 6.18 -6.98
CA GLN A 366 -0.27 6.11 -5.88
C GLN A 366 -0.72 7.49 -5.37
N ILE A 367 -0.08 8.58 -5.83
CA ILE A 367 -0.21 9.95 -5.28
C ILE A 367 -0.32 11.00 -6.40
N MET A 368 -1.38 10.90 -7.20
CA MET A 368 -1.50 11.66 -8.46
C MET A 368 -1.35 13.17 -8.29
N ALA A 369 -2.01 13.76 -7.29
CA ALA A 369 -1.95 15.21 -7.07
C ALA A 369 -0.59 15.69 -6.56
N ARG A 370 0.07 14.92 -5.69
CA ARG A 370 1.44 15.22 -5.28
C ARG A 370 2.42 15.09 -6.44
N VAL A 371 2.26 14.09 -7.30
CA VAL A 371 3.05 13.98 -8.53
C VAL A 371 2.86 15.21 -9.42
N GLN A 372 1.63 15.68 -9.60
CA GLN A 372 1.35 16.90 -10.37
C GLN A 372 2.06 18.12 -9.78
N SER A 373 1.97 18.33 -8.46
CA SER A 373 2.55 19.50 -7.81
C SER A 373 4.09 19.46 -7.79
N GLU A 374 4.70 18.30 -7.54
CA GLU A 374 6.17 18.16 -7.58
C GLU A 374 6.72 18.24 -9.01
N ALA A 375 6.00 17.72 -10.00
CA ALA A 375 6.34 17.91 -11.40
C ALA A 375 6.26 19.38 -11.83
N ALA A 376 5.26 20.13 -11.35
CA ALA A 376 5.12 21.57 -11.61
C ALA A 376 6.33 22.35 -11.09
N LYS A 377 6.77 22.05 -9.86
CA LYS A 377 7.99 22.63 -9.28
C LYS A 377 9.23 22.30 -10.12
N ALA A 378 9.41 21.04 -10.51
CA ALA A 378 10.55 20.61 -11.33
C ALA A 378 10.54 21.27 -12.73
N ALA A 379 9.36 21.41 -13.34
CA ALA A 379 9.18 22.07 -14.62
C ALA A 379 9.40 23.59 -14.53
N GLY A 380 9.14 24.20 -13.37
CA GLY A 380 9.06 25.65 -13.21
C GLY A 380 7.75 26.21 -13.76
N LEU A 381 6.66 25.45 -13.66
CA LEU A 381 5.34 25.78 -14.18
C LEU A 381 4.31 25.89 -13.05
N PRO A 382 3.21 26.64 -13.25
CA PRO A 382 2.02 26.53 -12.41
C PRO A 382 1.42 25.11 -12.46
N VAL A 383 0.77 24.68 -11.38
CA VAL A 383 0.23 23.31 -11.23
C VAL A 383 -0.82 22.99 -12.31
N GLU A 384 -1.65 23.97 -12.67
CA GLU A 384 -2.69 23.86 -13.70
C GLU A 384 -2.14 23.69 -15.13
N LYS A 385 -0.84 23.93 -15.33
CA LYS A 385 -0.14 23.66 -16.60
C LYS A 385 0.45 22.25 -16.66
N VAL A 386 0.31 21.48 -15.58
CA VAL A 386 0.78 20.09 -15.52
C VAL A 386 -0.39 19.13 -15.58
N THR A 387 -0.37 18.20 -16.54
CA THR A 387 -1.36 17.13 -16.68
C THR A 387 -0.73 15.78 -16.35
N VAL A 388 -1.37 15.02 -15.46
CA VAL A 388 -0.94 13.65 -15.10
C VAL A 388 -1.98 12.64 -15.62
N ASN A 389 -1.55 11.84 -16.59
CA ASN A 389 -2.30 10.74 -17.17
C ASN A 389 -2.00 9.45 -16.40
N GLN A 390 -2.87 9.15 -15.42
CA GLN A 390 -2.78 7.94 -14.60
C GLN A 390 -3.00 6.65 -15.40
N HIS A 391 -2.09 5.69 -15.20
CA HIS A 391 -2.18 4.30 -15.67
C HIS A 391 -2.21 3.29 -14.51
N LEU A 392 -2.36 1.99 -14.83
CA LEU A 392 -2.17 0.89 -13.89
C LEU A 392 -0.70 0.78 -13.45
N LEU A 393 -0.46 0.08 -12.33
CA LEU A 393 0.88 -0.15 -11.77
C LEU A 393 1.22 -1.64 -11.78
N GLY A 394 2.42 -1.99 -12.24
CA GLY A 394 2.97 -3.35 -12.15
C GLY A 394 3.63 -3.62 -10.78
N GLY A 395 2.89 -3.30 -9.72
CA GLY A 395 3.37 -3.24 -8.34
C GLY A 395 3.64 -1.80 -7.88
N GLY A 396 3.26 -1.52 -6.63
CA GLY A 396 3.55 -0.25 -5.96
C GLY A 396 4.32 -0.49 -4.68
N PHE A 397 3.75 -1.31 -3.79
CA PHE A 397 4.36 -1.79 -2.54
C PHE A 397 4.93 -0.70 -1.62
N GLY A 398 4.60 0.58 -1.85
CA GLY A 398 5.21 1.72 -1.17
C GLY A 398 6.07 2.59 -2.08
N ARG A 399 6.81 2.00 -3.04
CA ARG A 399 7.70 2.71 -3.98
C ARG A 399 7.03 3.86 -4.69
N LYS A 400 5.80 3.65 -5.16
CA LYS A 400 5.05 4.62 -5.99
C LYS A 400 4.22 5.60 -5.16
N LEU A 401 4.45 5.67 -3.84
CA LEU A 401 4.07 6.78 -2.97
C LEU A 401 5.12 7.91 -2.98
N GLU A 402 6.22 7.74 -3.70
CA GLU A 402 7.24 8.76 -3.86
C GLU A 402 7.09 9.46 -5.23
N PRO A 403 7.31 10.79 -5.32
CA PRO A 403 7.26 11.55 -6.58
C PRO A 403 8.64 11.68 -7.27
N ASP A 404 9.70 11.18 -6.63
CA ASP A 404 11.11 11.36 -7.00
C ASP A 404 11.41 10.93 -8.44
N MET A 405 10.88 9.79 -8.88
CA MET A 405 11.05 9.30 -10.25
C MET A 405 10.44 10.24 -11.28
N VAL A 406 9.28 10.85 -11.00
CA VAL A 406 8.67 11.81 -11.92
C VAL A 406 9.45 13.12 -11.92
N VAL A 407 9.93 13.58 -10.76
CA VAL A 407 10.78 14.77 -10.66
C VAL A 407 12.05 14.60 -11.50
N ALA A 408 12.73 13.47 -11.39
CA ALA A 408 13.91 13.16 -12.21
C ALA A 408 13.57 13.10 -13.70
N ALA A 409 12.48 12.44 -14.08
CA ALA A 409 12.05 12.37 -15.48
C ALA A 409 11.70 13.74 -16.07
N VAL A 410 11.05 14.62 -15.30
CA VAL A 410 10.76 16.00 -15.72
C VAL A 410 12.06 16.79 -15.90
N ARG A 411 13.03 16.68 -14.98
CA ARG A 411 14.34 17.34 -15.12
C ARG A 411 15.07 16.91 -16.40
N ILE A 412 15.00 15.63 -16.76
CA ILE A 412 15.54 15.10 -18.03
C ILE A 412 14.74 15.65 -19.21
N ALA A 413 13.41 15.57 -19.18
CA ALA A 413 12.54 15.99 -20.28
C ALA A 413 12.67 17.48 -20.63
N LYS A 414 13.00 18.35 -19.67
CA LYS A 414 13.32 19.77 -19.93
C LYS A 414 14.51 19.97 -20.87
N GLN A 415 15.37 18.97 -21.00
CA GLN A 415 16.56 19.01 -21.85
C GLN A 415 16.30 18.37 -23.22
N VAL A 416 15.15 17.74 -23.45
CA VAL A 416 14.88 16.92 -24.64
C VAL A 416 13.81 17.56 -25.51
N ASP A 417 14.06 17.60 -26.82
CA ASP A 417 13.06 18.05 -27.79
C ASP A 417 11.94 17.00 -27.95
N GLY A 418 10.75 17.34 -27.46
CA GLY A 418 9.55 16.50 -27.57
C GLY A 418 9.37 15.51 -26.40
N PRO A 419 8.44 14.56 -26.52
CA PRO A 419 8.17 13.60 -25.45
C PRO A 419 9.32 12.61 -25.25
N VAL A 420 9.62 12.26 -24.01
CA VAL A 420 10.61 11.23 -23.65
C VAL A 420 10.05 10.27 -22.60
N LYS A 421 10.19 8.96 -22.84
CA LYS A 421 9.95 7.92 -21.85
C LYS A 421 11.24 7.62 -21.11
N VAL A 422 11.31 7.97 -19.84
CA VAL A 422 12.43 7.65 -18.96
C VAL A 422 12.12 6.34 -18.24
N VAL A 423 13.02 5.37 -18.32
CA VAL A 423 12.92 4.05 -17.69
C VAL A 423 14.18 3.79 -16.89
N TRP A 424 14.02 3.38 -15.63
CA TRP A 424 15.14 2.90 -14.82
C TRP A 424 15.37 1.43 -15.17
N THR A 425 16.64 1.05 -15.34
CA THR A 425 16.98 -0.37 -15.36
C THR A 425 16.65 -0.97 -13.99
N ARG A 426 16.57 -2.31 -13.91
CA ARG A 426 16.33 -2.96 -12.62
C ARG A 426 17.43 -2.64 -11.61
N GLU A 427 18.67 -2.56 -12.10
CA GLU A 427 19.85 -2.21 -11.32
C GLU A 427 19.72 -0.82 -10.71
N GLU A 428 19.34 0.18 -11.52
CA GLU A 428 19.12 1.54 -11.04
C GLU A 428 17.91 1.67 -10.11
N ASP A 429 16.84 0.92 -10.38
CA ASP A 429 15.64 0.88 -9.53
C ASP A 429 15.94 0.32 -8.14
N ILE A 430 16.70 -0.78 -8.05
CA ILE A 430 17.10 -1.36 -6.75
C ILE A 430 18.15 -0.52 -6.04
N GLN A 431 19.15 0.01 -6.74
CA GLN A 431 20.28 0.73 -6.12
C GLN A 431 19.93 2.17 -5.71
N HIS A 432 18.85 2.73 -6.27
CA HIS A 432 18.35 4.07 -5.95
C HIS A 432 16.88 4.04 -5.54
N ASP A 433 16.47 2.97 -4.86
CA ASP A 433 15.16 2.87 -4.23
C ASP A 433 15.04 3.89 -3.06
N VAL A 434 13.81 4.08 -2.58
CA VAL A 434 13.52 4.72 -1.31
C VAL A 434 13.18 3.61 -0.31
N TYR A 435 14.17 3.18 0.46
CA TYR A 435 14.14 1.89 1.17
C TYR A 435 13.19 1.87 2.36
N ARG A 436 12.65 0.69 2.69
CA ARG A 436 12.15 0.46 4.05
C ARG A 436 13.30 0.70 5.03
N PRO A 437 13.17 1.54 6.07
CA PRO A 437 14.28 1.84 6.96
C PRO A 437 14.70 0.63 7.80
N VAL A 438 15.92 0.72 8.34
CA VAL A 438 16.35 -0.15 9.44
C VAL A 438 15.56 0.17 10.71
N TYR A 439 15.20 -0.86 11.47
CA TYR A 439 14.55 -0.72 12.78
C TYR A 439 15.29 -1.53 13.83
N ARG A 440 15.30 -0.99 15.05
CA ARG A 440 15.67 -1.71 16.27
C ARG A 440 14.58 -1.52 17.33
N ASP A 441 13.93 -2.61 17.63
CA ASP A 441 12.85 -2.70 18.60
C ASP A 441 13.37 -3.34 19.88
N THR A 442 13.21 -2.71 21.04
CA THR A 442 13.60 -3.28 22.34
C THR A 442 12.40 -3.42 23.25
N ILE A 443 12.13 -4.65 23.69
CA ILE A 443 11.00 -4.95 24.57
C ILE A 443 11.55 -5.52 25.87
N ALA A 444 11.08 -4.96 26.99
CA ALA A 444 11.22 -5.51 28.32
C ALA A 444 9.85 -5.86 28.87
N ALA A 445 9.69 -7.07 29.40
CA ALA A 445 8.45 -7.52 30.01
C ALA A 445 8.69 -8.33 31.27
N SER A 446 7.74 -8.28 32.20
CA SER A 446 7.79 -9.11 33.40
C SER A 446 6.60 -10.06 33.48
N LEU A 447 6.87 -11.29 33.93
CA LEU A 447 5.87 -12.35 34.05
C LEU A 447 5.50 -12.65 35.50
N SER A 448 4.20 -12.72 35.79
CA SER A 448 3.66 -13.17 37.07
C SER A 448 2.39 -13.98 36.86
N GLY A 449 2.25 -15.11 37.56
CA GLY A 449 1.12 -16.04 37.35
C GLY A 449 1.03 -16.58 35.91
N GLY A 450 2.14 -16.58 35.18
CA GLY A 450 2.19 -16.94 33.76
C GLY A 450 1.41 -15.99 32.84
N LYS A 451 1.26 -14.72 33.23
CA LYS A 451 0.76 -13.60 32.43
C LYS A 451 1.78 -12.47 32.40
N ILE A 452 1.69 -11.61 31.40
CA ILE A 452 2.49 -10.38 31.32
C ILE A 452 1.88 -9.34 32.26
N VAL A 453 2.69 -8.81 33.18
CA VAL A 453 2.26 -7.76 34.13
C VAL A 453 2.93 -6.41 33.88
N GLY A 454 4.01 -6.37 33.12
CA GLY A 454 4.66 -5.15 32.65
C GLY A 454 5.17 -5.32 31.23
N TRP A 455 5.01 -4.30 30.39
CA TRP A 455 5.45 -4.27 29.00
C TRP A 455 5.99 -2.89 28.64
N LYS A 456 7.31 -2.77 28.56
CA LYS A 456 8.00 -1.59 28.06
C LYS A 456 8.52 -1.87 26.66
N TYR A 457 8.06 -1.11 25.69
CA TYR A 457 8.46 -1.26 24.30
C TYR A 457 9.06 0.05 23.77
N LYS A 458 10.29 -0.01 23.26
CA LYS A 458 10.97 1.09 22.58
C LYS A 458 11.21 0.76 21.11
N ILE A 459 10.65 1.58 20.23
CA ILE A 459 10.86 1.52 18.77
C ILE A 459 11.96 2.53 18.41
N THR A 460 12.99 2.11 17.69
CA THR A 460 14.04 3.00 17.18
C THR A 460 14.15 2.86 15.67
N GLY A 461 13.96 3.95 14.92
CA GLY A 461 14.00 3.95 13.46
C GLY A 461 13.72 5.32 12.84
N ALA A 462 13.67 5.36 11.51
CA ALA A 462 13.42 6.59 10.74
C ALA A 462 11.97 7.08 10.88
N ALA A 463 11.76 8.39 10.76
CA ALA A 463 10.41 9.00 10.76
C ALA A 463 9.95 9.29 9.32
N ILE A 464 9.31 8.32 8.67
CA ILE A 464 8.83 8.47 7.29
C ILE A 464 7.75 9.57 7.21
N ILE A 465 6.83 9.65 8.17
CA ILE A 465 5.75 10.65 8.20
C ILE A 465 6.33 12.06 8.35
N ALA A 466 7.42 12.24 9.10
CA ALA A 466 8.07 13.55 9.24
C ALA A 466 8.53 14.14 7.89
N ARG A 467 8.90 13.28 6.93
CA ARG A 467 9.25 13.68 5.56
C ARG A 467 8.04 13.70 4.63
N TRP A 468 7.20 12.67 4.72
CA TRP A 468 6.19 12.39 3.70
C TRP A 468 4.87 13.13 3.94
N LEU A 469 4.42 13.25 5.18
CA LEU A 469 3.24 14.02 5.59
C LEU A 469 3.55 14.82 6.87
N PRO A 470 4.39 15.87 6.79
CA PRO A 470 4.89 16.59 7.98
C PRO A 470 3.80 17.08 8.95
N PRO A 471 2.61 17.55 8.52
CA PRO A 471 1.54 17.94 9.44
C PRO A 471 1.02 16.81 10.36
N ALA A 472 1.21 15.55 9.96
CA ALA A 472 0.85 14.38 10.75
C ALA A 472 1.96 13.94 11.73
N PHE A 473 3.19 14.47 11.61
CA PHE A 473 4.27 14.24 12.55
C PHE A 473 4.18 15.24 13.70
N GLN A 474 3.58 14.81 14.81
CA GLN A 474 3.31 15.69 15.95
C GLN A 474 4.01 15.17 17.21
N LYS A 475 4.51 16.09 18.04
CA LYS A 475 5.13 15.77 19.35
C LYS A 475 6.31 14.79 19.26
N GLY A 476 7.01 14.77 18.11
CA GLY A 476 8.13 13.85 17.86
C GLY A 476 7.71 12.41 17.54
N ILE A 477 6.41 12.13 17.43
CA ILE A 477 5.87 10.80 17.14
C ILE A 477 5.64 10.63 15.65
N ASP A 478 6.21 9.56 15.11
CA ASP A 478 5.86 9.05 13.80
C ASP A 478 4.75 8.00 13.96
N ILE A 479 3.54 8.33 13.49
CA ILE A 479 2.36 7.47 13.64
C ILE A 479 2.45 6.16 12.85
N ASP A 480 3.31 6.12 11.81
CA ASP A 480 3.59 4.88 11.11
C ASP A 480 4.52 4.01 11.97
N ALA A 481 5.64 4.55 12.43
CA ALA A 481 6.63 3.78 13.20
C ALA A 481 6.09 3.10 14.47
N ILE A 482 5.02 3.63 15.08
CA ILE A 482 4.40 3.07 16.30
C ILE A 482 3.16 2.19 16.03
N ASP A 483 2.71 2.05 14.79
CA ASP A 483 1.50 1.29 14.44
C ASP A 483 1.68 -0.21 14.73
N SER A 484 0.69 -0.87 15.34
CA SER A 484 0.77 -2.22 15.93
C SER A 484 1.66 -2.35 17.18
N ALA A 485 2.32 -1.28 17.64
CA ALA A 485 2.98 -1.26 18.96
C ALA A 485 2.07 -0.74 20.08
N THR A 486 1.12 0.14 19.74
CA THR A 486 0.24 0.82 20.73
C THR A 486 -1.17 0.24 20.84
N ASP A 487 -1.49 -0.77 20.03
CA ASP A 487 -2.82 -1.36 19.87
C ASP A 487 -2.76 -2.90 19.93
N VAL A 488 -1.76 -3.45 20.62
CA VAL A 488 -1.63 -4.90 20.84
C VAL A 488 -2.93 -5.47 21.45
N PRO A 489 -3.41 -6.64 20.98
CA PRO A 489 -4.73 -7.16 21.38
C PRO A 489 -4.75 -7.77 22.80
N TYR A 490 -3.59 -7.87 23.46
CA TYR A 490 -3.40 -8.55 24.73
C TYR A 490 -3.68 -7.66 25.93
N GLU A 491 -4.37 -8.21 26.92
CA GLU A 491 -4.58 -7.57 28.22
C GLU A 491 -3.29 -7.52 29.03
N ILE A 492 -2.66 -6.35 29.05
CA ILE A 492 -1.46 -6.08 29.83
C ILE A 492 -1.73 -4.86 30.73
N PRO A 493 -1.62 -4.98 32.06
CA PRO A 493 -2.04 -3.92 32.97
C PRO A 493 -1.11 -2.70 32.98
N ASN A 494 0.19 -2.90 32.72
CA ASN A 494 1.19 -1.83 32.74
C ASN A 494 1.95 -1.82 31.40
N VAL A 495 1.63 -0.85 30.54
CA VAL A 495 2.18 -0.70 29.19
C VAL A 495 2.85 0.66 29.06
N HIS A 496 4.03 0.68 28.47
CA HIS A 496 4.73 1.91 28.13
C HIS A 496 5.44 1.77 26.79
N VAL A 497 5.08 2.62 25.83
CA VAL A 497 5.62 2.61 24.47
C VAL A 497 6.36 3.91 24.21
N GLU A 498 7.61 3.81 23.79
CA GLU A 498 8.50 4.92 23.44
C GLU A 498 8.94 4.83 21.98
N TYR A 499 9.11 5.98 21.35
CA TYR A 499 9.69 6.09 20.02
C TYR A 499 10.97 6.93 20.04
N VAL A 500 12.03 6.42 19.44
CA VAL A 500 13.31 7.11 19.23
C VAL A 500 13.50 7.28 17.74
N ARG A 501 13.42 8.53 17.27
CA ARG A 501 13.74 8.86 15.88
C ARG A 501 15.25 8.72 15.64
N ALA A 502 15.62 7.89 14.68
CA ALA A 502 16.97 7.66 14.23
C ALA A 502 17.00 7.56 12.69
N GLU A 503 17.43 8.62 12.03
CA GLU A 503 17.54 8.66 10.57
C GLU A 503 18.86 8.03 10.12
N PRO A 504 18.86 7.10 9.16
CA PRO A 504 20.10 6.65 8.56
C PRO A 504 20.75 7.81 7.78
N PRO A 505 22.08 7.97 7.85
CA PRO A 505 22.75 9.06 7.16
C PRO A 505 22.58 8.91 5.64
N ALA A 506 22.03 9.95 5.00
CA ALA A 506 21.89 10.12 3.54
C ALA A 506 21.05 9.09 2.75
N ILE A 507 20.74 7.93 3.32
CA ILE A 507 19.97 6.86 2.66
C ILE A 507 18.48 7.25 2.65
N PRO A 508 17.81 7.36 1.49
CA PRO A 508 16.39 7.67 1.42
C PRO A 508 15.54 6.55 2.04
N THR A 509 14.56 6.93 2.85
CA THR A 509 13.65 5.99 3.52
C THR A 509 12.20 6.28 3.20
N GLY A 510 11.40 5.23 3.03
CA GLY A 510 10.00 5.33 2.62
C GLY A 510 9.18 4.13 3.08
N PHE A 511 7.87 4.23 2.84
CA PHE A 511 6.94 3.16 3.15
C PHE A 511 7.24 1.94 2.31
N TRP A 512 7.16 0.76 2.90
CA TRP A 512 7.24 -0.53 2.21
C TRP A 512 6.07 -1.39 2.67
N ARG A 513 5.48 -2.20 1.79
CA ARG A 513 4.23 -2.94 2.04
C ARG A 513 4.27 -3.65 3.40
N GLY A 514 3.42 -3.20 4.32
CA GLY A 514 3.47 -3.63 5.73
C GLY A 514 3.54 -2.45 6.66
N VAL A 515 4.21 -1.36 6.23
CA VAL A 515 4.38 -0.09 6.96
C VAL A 515 4.91 -0.34 8.39
N GLY A 516 4.61 0.50 9.37
CA GLY A 516 4.97 0.29 10.78
C GLY A 516 4.71 -1.12 11.34
N PRO A 517 3.56 -1.75 11.04
CA PRO A 517 3.31 -3.12 11.49
C PRO A 517 4.38 -4.14 11.06
N ASN A 518 5.17 -3.86 10.01
CA ASN A 518 6.29 -4.70 9.58
C ASN A 518 7.33 -4.93 10.69
N ASN A 519 7.74 -3.88 11.41
CA ASN A 519 8.70 -4.03 12.50
C ASN A 519 8.00 -4.41 13.81
N ASN A 520 6.88 -3.76 14.13
CA ASN A 520 6.23 -3.91 15.42
C ASN A 520 5.65 -5.31 15.62
N VAL A 521 4.95 -5.86 14.62
CA VAL A 521 4.37 -7.21 14.74
C VAL A 521 5.45 -8.28 14.79
N PHE A 522 6.56 -8.10 14.06
CA PHE A 522 7.70 -9.00 14.17
C PHE A 522 8.27 -9.05 15.59
N ALA A 523 8.53 -7.88 16.20
CA ALA A 523 9.09 -7.79 17.53
C ALA A 523 8.12 -8.31 18.61
N VAL A 524 6.87 -7.84 18.59
CA VAL A 524 5.81 -8.23 19.54
C VAL A 524 5.59 -9.74 19.50
N GLU A 525 5.27 -10.29 18.32
CA GLU A 525 4.87 -11.70 18.23
C GLU A 525 6.03 -12.68 18.36
N SER A 526 7.26 -12.27 18.05
CA SER A 526 8.45 -13.06 18.35
C SER A 526 8.73 -13.11 19.85
N PHE A 527 8.59 -11.97 20.55
CA PHE A 527 8.81 -11.92 22.00
C PHE A 527 7.71 -12.63 22.78
N MET A 528 6.46 -12.57 22.31
CA MET A 528 5.35 -13.34 22.88
C MET A 528 5.63 -14.85 22.93
N ASP A 529 6.26 -15.41 21.90
CA ASP A 529 6.64 -16.82 21.85
C ASP A 529 7.78 -17.16 22.81
N GLU A 530 8.76 -16.26 22.94
CA GLU A 530 9.82 -16.40 23.94
C GLU A 530 9.26 -16.34 25.37
N LEU A 531 8.37 -15.40 25.66
CA LEU A 531 7.70 -15.27 26.96
C LEU A 531 6.82 -16.49 27.28
N ALA A 532 6.10 -17.02 26.30
CA ALA A 532 5.34 -18.26 26.47
C ALA A 532 6.24 -19.42 26.91
N ARG A 533 7.39 -19.59 26.25
CA ARG A 533 8.36 -20.62 26.63
C ARG A 533 8.96 -20.39 28.01
N LYS A 534 9.28 -19.15 28.36
CA LYS A 534 9.76 -18.77 29.71
C LYS A 534 8.71 -19.05 30.80
N ALA A 535 7.44 -18.85 30.49
CA ALA A 535 6.32 -19.22 31.36
C ALA A 535 6.04 -20.73 31.41
N GLY A 536 6.72 -21.55 30.60
CA GLY A 536 6.42 -22.98 30.46
C GLY A 536 5.04 -23.26 29.87
N LYS A 537 4.52 -22.35 29.02
CA LYS A 537 3.19 -22.44 28.42
C LYS A 537 3.26 -22.65 26.91
N ASP A 538 2.24 -23.33 26.38
CA ASP A 538 2.00 -23.38 24.94
C ASP A 538 1.77 -21.95 24.39
N PRO A 539 2.37 -21.57 23.24
CA PRO A 539 2.26 -20.21 22.71
C PRO A 539 0.85 -19.76 22.31
N VAL A 540 -0.04 -20.68 21.92
CA VAL A 540 -1.45 -20.36 21.63
C VAL A 540 -2.21 -20.18 22.94
N GLU A 541 -2.03 -21.07 23.92
CA GLU A 541 -2.64 -20.92 25.25
C GLU A 541 -2.19 -19.67 26.00
N PHE A 542 -0.91 -19.31 25.86
CA PHE A 542 -0.36 -18.09 26.44
C PHE A 542 -1.09 -16.84 25.92
N ARG A 543 -1.30 -16.76 24.59
CA ARG A 543 -2.08 -15.69 23.96
C ARG A 543 -3.55 -15.73 24.39
N ARG A 544 -4.20 -16.90 24.38
CA ARG A 544 -5.61 -17.08 24.84
C ARG A 544 -5.82 -16.50 26.24
N GLY A 545 -4.89 -16.74 27.16
CA GLY A 545 -4.96 -16.27 28.54
C GLY A 545 -4.96 -14.74 28.72
N MET A 546 -4.72 -13.98 27.65
CA MET A 546 -4.68 -12.51 27.62
C MET A 546 -5.68 -11.89 26.62
N LEU A 547 -6.65 -12.65 26.10
CA LEU A 547 -7.60 -12.19 25.07
C LEU A 547 -9.07 -12.17 25.52
N ALA A 548 -9.34 -12.18 26.83
CA ALA A 548 -10.70 -12.32 27.37
C ALA A 548 -11.64 -11.18 26.90
N ASN A 549 -11.13 -9.95 26.81
CA ASN A 549 -11.83 -8.76 26.33
C ASN A 549 -11.63 -8.49 24.83
N SER A 550 -11.01 -9.43 24.12
CA SER A 550 -10.69 -9.34 22.70
C SER A 550 -11.32 -10.51 21.90
N PRO A 551 -12.66 -10.70 21.94
CA PRO A 551 -13.30 -11.91 21.43
C PRO A 551 -13.10 -12.16 19.93
N ARG A 552 -12.96 -11.09 19.12
CA ARG A 552 -12.63 -11.22 17.69
C ARG A 552 -11.24 -11.84 17.47
N PHE A 553 -10.25 -11.36 18.22
CA PHE A 553 -8.89 -11.89 18.21
C PHE A 553 -8.83 -13.33 18.73
N LEU A 554 -9.55 -13.63 19.81
CA LEU A 554 -9.67 -14.98 20.34
C LEU A 554 -10.29 -15.94 19.31
N SER A 555 -11.34 -15.49 18.60
CA SER A 555 -12.01 -16.28 17.56
C SER A 555 -11.07 -16.62 16.40
N VAL A 556 -10.36 -15.63 15.84
CA VAL A 556 -9.41 -15.88 14.74
C VAL A 556 -8.23 -16.75 15.19
N LEU A 557 -7.72 -16.56 16.41
CA LEU A 557 -6.65 -17.39 16.98
C LEU A 557 -7.09 -18.85 17.12
N ASN A 558 -8.30 -19.08 17.64
CA ASN A 558 -8.84 -20.43 17.84
C ASN A 558 -9.03 -21.16 16.51
N LEU A 559 -9.61 -20.48 15.53
CA LEU A 559 -9.81 -21.06 14.21
C LEU A 559 -8.48 -21.31 13.50
N ALA A 560 -7.49 -20.43 13.63
CA ALA A 560 -6.17 -20.63 13.05
C ALA A 560 -5.46 -21.84 13.65
N ALA A 561 -5.52 -21.99 14.98
CA ALA A 561 -4.97 -23.16 15.68
C ALA A 561 -5.65 -24.46 15.23
N GLU A 562 -6.99 -24.47 15.12
CA GLU A 562 -7.76 -25.62 14.62
C GLU A 562 -7.35 -25.98 13.19
N LYS A 563 -7.40 -25.03 12.25
CA LYS A 563 -7.12 -25.28 10.84
C LYS A 563 -5.67 -25.65 10.57
N ALA A 564 -4.73 -25.11 11.35
CA ALA A 564 -3.32 -25.49 11.28
C ALA A 564 -3.03 -26.86 11.91
N GLY A 565 -3.99 -27.46 12.62
CA GLY A 565 -3.81 -28.72 13.35
C GLY A 565 -2.91 -28.57 14.57
N TRP A 566 -2.91 -27.41 15.23
CA TRP A 566 -2.08 -27.13 16.42
C TRP A 566 -2.25 -28.21 17.49
N GLY A 567 -1.16 -28.59 18.16
CA GLY A 567 -1.12 -29.69 19.13
C GLY A 567 -0.91 -31.10 18.53
N GLN A 568 -1.07 -31.28 17.21
CA GLN A 568 -0.69 -32.54 16.56
C GLN A 568 0.84 -32.75 16.54
N PRO A 569 1.33 -34.00 16.68
CA PRO A 569 2.75 -34.28 16.68
C PRO A 569 3.41 -33.90 15.35
N LEU A 570 4.66 -33.45 15.42
CA LEU A 570 5.48 -33.08 14.27
C LEU A 570 6.77 -33.90 14.25
N PRO A 571 7.36 -34.15 13.06
CA PRO A 571 8.70 -34.74 12.98
C PRO A 571 9.75 -33.89 13.69
N ALA A 572 10.91 -34.49 13.98
CA ALA A 572 12.04 -33.76 14.54
C ALA A 572 12.41 -32.56 13.64
N ARG A 573 12.75 -31.43 14.28
CA ARG A 573 13.11 -30.17 13.60
C ARG A 573 12.05 -29.63 12.64
N VAL A 574 10.79 -30.01 12.86
CA VAL A 574 9.62 -29.36 12.27
C VAL A 574 8.87 -28.64 13.37
N GLY A 575 8.53 -27.37 13.13
CA GLY A 575 7.85 -26.54 14.11
C GLY A 575 6.70 -25.77 13.50
N ARG A 576 5.77 -25.35 14.37
CA ARG A 576 4.70 -24.41 14.03
C ARG A 576 4.87 -23.15 14.86
N GLY A 577 4.75 -22.00 14.21
CA GLY A 577 4.81 -20.69 14.85
C GLY A 577 3.56 -19.90 14.56
N VAL A 578 3.05 -19.22 15.58
CA VAL A 578 1.83 -18.43 15.51
C VAL A 578 2.15 -16.94 15.58
N CYS A 579 1.36 -16.14 14.85
CA CYS A 579 1.33 -14.68 14.88
C CYS A 579 -0.14 -14.23 14.98
N LEU A 580 -0.43 -13.29 15.87
CA LEU A 580 -1.73 -12.61 16.00
C LEU A 580 -1.51 -11.08 15.94
N GLN A 581 -2.26 -10.36 15.09
CA GLN A 581 -2.07 -8.91 14.94
C GLN A 581 -3.38 -8.14 14.64
N PRO A 582 -3.45 -6.85 15.02
CA PRO A 582 -4.62 -5.96 14.87
C PRO A 582 -4.60 -5.07 13.61
N SER A 583 -3.60 -5.25 12.74
CA SER A 583 -3.22 -4.22 11.76
C SER A 583 -4.37 -3.80 10.85
N PHE A 584 -4.49 -2.47 10.66
CA PHE A 584 -5.45 -1.82 9.77
C PHE A 584 -6.92 -2.09 10.09
N GLY A 585 -7.26 -2.39 11.35
CA GLY A 585 -8.62 -2.68 11.79
C GLY A 585 -9.10 -4.10 11.44
N SER A 586 -8.19 -4.95 10.95
CA SER A 586 -8.45 -6.38 10.71
C SER A 586 -7.83 -7.21 11.82
N CYS A 587 -8.50 -8.28 12.23
CA CYS A 587 -7.94 -9.27 13.15
C CYS A 587 -7.43 -10.45 12.32
N ILE A 588 -6.14 -10.79 12.45
CA ILE A 588 -5.54 -11.88 11.68
C ILE A 588 -4.67 -12.75 12.58
N ALA A 589 -4.87 -14.06 12.45
CA ALA A 589 -4.02 -15.09 13.07
C ALA A 589 -3.40 -15.94 11.97
N THR A 590 -2.08 -16.07 11.98
CA THR A 590 -1.34 -16.87 10.99
C THR A 590 -0.47 -17.91 11.70
N VAL A 591 -0.51 -19.14 11.21
CA VAL A 591 0.37 -20.23 11.63
C VAL A 591 1.22 -20.65 10.44
N VAL A 592 2.54 -20.64 10.60
CA VAL A 592 3.50 -21.19 9.63
C VAL A 592 4.06 -22.49 10.18
N GLU A 593 4.13 -23.51 9.35
CA GLU A 593 4.84 -24.76 9.60
C GLU A 593 6.13 -24.78 8.75
N ALA A 594 7.26 -24.93 9.41
CA ALA A 594 8.57 -24.94 8.78
C ALA A 594 9.43 -26.11 9.28
N GLU A 595 10.25 -26.64 8.37
CA GLU A 595 11.24 -27.67 8.63
C GLU A 595 12.64 -27.04 8.51
N VAL A 596 13.52 -27.40 9.42
CA VAL A 596 14.92 -26.94 9.42
C VAL A 596 15.83 -28.16 9.41
N ASP A 597 16.64 -28.33 8.38
CA ASP A 597 17.58 -29.45 8.31
C ASP A 597 18.79 -29.24 9.24
N GLU A 598 19.71 -30.22 9.27
CA GLU A 598 20.91 -30.16 10.11
C GLU A 598 21.91 -29.07 9.68
N GLN A 599 21.85 -28.63 8.42
CA GLN A 599 22.69 -27.57 7.86
C GLN A 599 22.09 -26.17 8.08
N GLY A 600 20.85 -26.10 8.56
CA GLY A 600 20.12 -24.86 8.83
C GLY A 600 19.30 -24.37 7.63
N GLU A 601 19.14 -25.17 6.58
CA GLU A 601 18.25 -24.84 5.47
C GLU A 601 16.79 -24.96 5.90
N ILE A 602 15.97 -24.04 5.38
CA ILE A 602 14.58 -23.86 5.80
C ILE A 602 13.67 -24.26 4.65
N LYS A 603 12.74 -25.18 4.93
CA LYS A 603 11.66 -25.56 4.02
C LYS A 603 10.32 -25.12 4.60
N LEU A 604 9.63 -24.25 3.87
CA LEU A 604 8.27 -23.83 4.19
C LEU A 604 7.29 -24.95 3.80
N ARG A 605 6.55 -25.50 4.76
CA ARG A 605 5.62 -26.62 4.50
C ARG A 605 4.20 -26.11 4.26
N ARG A 606 3.68 -25.31 5.20
CA ARG A 606 2.30 -24.83 5.19
C ARG A 606 2.19 -23.45 5.86
N ALA A 607 1.29 -22.61 5.37
CA ALA A 607 0.87 -21.39 6.03
C ALA A 607 -0.66 -21.37 6.10
N THR A 608 -1.22 -21.25 7.30
CA THR A 608 -2.67 -21.14 7.53
C THR A 608 -2.95 -19.77 8.11
N SER A 609 -3.82 -18.99 7.46
CA SER A 609 -4.18 -17.65 7.91
C SER A 609 -5.70 -17.53 8.08
N VAL A 610 -6.13 -16.97 9.20
CA VAL A 610 -7.53 -16.67 9.49
C VAL A 610 -7.68 -15.18 9.64
N VAL A 611 -8.66 -14.62 8.94
CA VAL A 611 -8.87 -13.18 8.84
C VAL A 611 -10.31 -12.82 9.17
N ASP A 612 -10.49 -11.94 10.16
CA ASP A 612 -11.71 -11.16 10.36
C ASP A 612 -11.41 -9.71 9.96
N THR A 613 -11.88 -9.32 8.78
CA THR A 613 -11.76 -7.94 8.26
C THR A 613 -13.07 -7.17 8.43
N GLY A 614 -13.96 -7.59 9.33
CA GLY A 614 -15.35 -7.12 9.32
C GLY A 614 -16.11 -7.66 8.11
N ILE A 615 -17.05 -6.87 7.59
CA ILE A 615 -17.77 -7.22 6.36
C ILE A 615 -16.76 -7.35 5.21
N ALA A 616 -16.59 -8.57 4.72
CA ALA A 616 -15.74 -8.87 3.58
C ALA A 616 -16.40 -8.34 2.29
N VAL A 617 -15.86 -7.26 1.71
CA VAL A 617 -16.43 -6.68 0.47
C VAL A 617 -16.35 -7.67 -0.68
N ASN A 618 -15.15 -8.17 -0.96
CA ASN A 618 -14.90 -9.24 -1.92
C ASN A 618 -13.98 -10.29 -1.26
N PRO A 619 -14.53 -11.44 -0.81
CA PRO A 619 -13.76 -12.49 -0.15
C PRO A 619 -12.60 -13.05 -0.98
N ASP A 620 -12.75 -13.16 -2.30
CA ASP A 620 -11.70 -13.70 -3.20
C ASP A 620 -10.49 -12.76 -3.24
N THR A 621 -10.74 -11.45 -3.32
CA THR A 621 -9.67 -10.44 -3.24
C THR A 621 -8.93 -10.48 -1.91
N ILE A 622 -9.64 -10.70 -0.80
CA ILE A 622 -9.05 -10.82 0.54
C ILE A 622 -8.11 -12.03 0.60
N VAL A 623 -8.57 -13.20 0.12
CA VAL A 623 -7.74 -14.42 0.05
C VAL A 623 -6.47 -14.15 -0.76
N ALA A 624 -6.59 -13.61 -1.98
CA ALA A 624 -5.46 -13.34 -2.85
C ALA A 624 -4.47 -12.32 -2.24
N GLN A 625 -4.96 -11.31 -1.50
CA GLN A 625 -4.10 -10.34 -0.81
C GLN A 625 -3.28 -10.96 0.32
N VAL A 626 -3.89 -11.86 1.09
CA VAL A 626 -3.21 -12.58 2.17
C VAL A 626 -2.19 -13.56 1.60
N GLU A 627 -2.54 -14.33 0.56
CA GLU A 627 -1.62 -15.25 -0.12
C GLU A 627 -0.37 -14.53 -0.65
N GLY A 628 -0.58 -13.49 -1.46
CA GLY A 628 0.52 -12.70 -2.00
C GLY A 628 1.32 -11.95 -0.93
N GLY A 629 0.65 -11.48 0.13
CA GLY A 629 1.29 -10.84 1.28
C GLY A 629 2.20 -11.81 2.03
N LEU A 630 1.73 -13.02 2.34
CA LEU A 630 2.52 -14.04 3.02
C LEU A 630 3.79 -14.39 2.23
N ILE A 631 3.68 -14.58 0.92
CA ILE A 631 4.86 -14.83 0.06
C ILE A 631 5.85 -13.66 0.13
N PHE A 632 5.36 -12.42 0.09
CA PHE A 632 6.19 -11.22 0.15
C PHE A 632 6.91 -11.07 1.50
N GLY A 633 6.19 -11.26 2.61
CA GLY A 633 6.76 -11.23 3.97
C GLY A 633 7.74 -12.37 4.24
N LEU A 634 7.40 -13.61 3.85
CA LEU A 634 8.29 -14.76 3.99
C LEU A 634 9.56 -14.61 3.13
N THR A 635 9.46 -13.99 1.96
CA THR A 635 10.63 -13.63 1.14
C THR A 635 11.55 -12.67 1.88
N ALA A 636 11.00 -11.59 2.45
CA ALA A 636 11.78 -10.63 3.22
C ALA A 636 12.46 -11.28 4.44
N ALA A 637 11.74 -12.14 5.16
CA ALA A 637 12.29 -12.83 6.33
C ALA A 637 13.44 -13.79 5.98
N LEU A 638 13.39 -14.43 4.80
CA LEU A 638 14.40 -15.41 4.38
C LEU A 638 15.59 -14.79 3.65
N TYR A 639 15.38 -13.71 2.90
CA TYR A 639 16.37 -13.21 1.93
C TYR A 639 16.50 -11.69 1.85
N GLY A 640 15.52 -10.93 2.33
CA GLY A 640 15.45 -9.49 2.07
C GLY A 640 16.46 -8.69 2.88
N GLU A 641 17.47 -8.14 2.23
CA GLU A 641 18.40 -7.18 2.83
C GLU A 641 19.03 -6.30 1.74
N ILE A 642 19.02 -4.99 1.96
CA ILE A 642 19.88 -4.04 1.25
C ILE A 642 21.04 -3.68 2.16
N THR A 643 22.26 -3.90 1.67
CA THR A 643 23.50 -3.53 2.36
C THR A 643 24.20 -2.39 1.65
N ILE A 644 24.94 -1.62 2.44
CA ILE A 644 25.68 -0.44 2.01
C ILE A 644 27.16 -0.67 2.27
N ASP A 645 27.99 -0.45 1.25
CA ASP A 645 29.44 -0.33 1.38
C ASP A 645 29.92 0.89 0.60
N LYS A 646 30.81 1.67 1.21
CA LYS A 646 31.32 2.93 0.65
C LYS A 646 30.23 3.90 0.14
N GLY A 647 29.11 3.98 0.87
CA GLY A 647 27.95 4.80 0.51
C GLY A 647 27.09 4.25 -0.62
N ARG A 648 27.39 3.05 -1.13
CA ARG A 648 26.78 2.43 -2.31
C ARG A 648 25.97 1.19 -1.93
N VAL A 649 24.81 1.03 -2.55
CA VAL A 649 24.00 -0.19 -2.42
C VAL A 649 24.65 -1.36 -3.14
N GLN A 650 24.77 -2.49 -2.45
CA GLN A 650 25.50 -3.65 -2.96
C GLN A 650 24.65 -4.55 -3.86
N GLN A 651 23.35 -4.68 -3.56
CA GLN A 651 22.43 -5.49 -4.35
C GLN A 651 21.93 -4.71 -5.56
N SER A 652 21.63 -5.42 -6.65
CA SER A 652 21.33 -4.80 -7.94
C SER A 652 20.11 -5.40 -8.63
N ASN A 653 19.85 -6.71 -8.51
CA ASN A 653 18.79 -7.38 -9.26
C ASN A 653 18.34 -8.68 -8.55
N PHE A 654 17.40 -9.45 -9.08
CA PHE A 654 16.87 -10.66 -8.44
C PHE A 654 17.86 -11.82 -8.24
N HIS A 655 19.08 -11.71 -8.77
CA HIS A 655 20.13 -12.69 -8.55
C HIS A 655 20.86 -12.48 -7.21
N ASP A 656 20.94 -11.22 -6.73
CA ASP A 656 21.58 -10.84 -5.46
C ASP A 656 20.59 -10.24 -4.44
N TYR A 657 19.43 -9.73 -4.88
CA TYR A 657 18.23 -9.42 -4.09
C TYR A 657 17.14 -10.48 -4.32
N ARG A 658 17.32 -11.64 -3.71
CA ARG A 658 16.58 -12.87 -4.04
C ARG A 658 15.10 -12.83 -3.65
N MET A 659 14.25 -13.37 -4.53
CA MET A 659 12.84 -13.66 -4.28
C MET A 659 12.60 -15.15 -4.00
N LEU A 660 11.55 -15.49 -3.23
CA LEU A 660 11.05 -16.87 -3.16
C LEU A 660 10.63 -17.35 -4.55
N ARG A 661 10.98 -18.60 -4.87
CA ARG A 661 10.55 -19.27 -6.12
C ARG A 661 9.34 -20.16 -5.87
N ILE A 662 8.62 -20.50 -6.94
CA ILE A 662 7.37 -21.30 -6.86
C ILE A 662 7.55 -22.64 -6.15
N ASN A 663 8.70 -23.30 -6.28
CA ASN A 663 9.01 -24.56 -5.61
C ASN A 663 9.36 -24.39 -4.11
N GLN A 664 9.49 -23.16 -3.63
CA GLN A 664 9.79 -22.82 -2.25
C GLN A 664 8.58 -22.25 -1.49
N THR A 665 7.48 -21.96 -2.19
CA THR A 665 6.27 -21.44 -1.55
C THR A 665 5.58 -22.57 -0.77
N PRO A 666 5.13 -22.32 0.47
CA PRO A 666 4.35 -23.29 1.22
C PRO A 666 2.98 -23.47 0.57
N LYS A 667 2.27 -24.54 0.94
CA LYS A 667 0.81 -24.57 0.75
C LYS A 667 0.18 -23.49 1.62
N ILE A 668 -0.56 -22.56 1.02
CA ILE A 668 -1.24 -21.47 1.74
C ILE A 668 -2.74 -21.78 1.82
N GLU A 669 -3.32 -21.60 3.00
CA GLU A 669 -4.75 -21.73 3.26
C GLU A 669 -5.23 -20.47 3.97
N VAL A 670 -6.24 -19.80 3.43
CA VAL A 670 -6.80 -18.56 3.99
C VAL A 670 -8.29 -18.77 4.31
N HIS A 671 -8.69 -18.44 5.53
CA HIS A 671 -10.07 -18.52 5.99
C HIS A 671 -10.58 -17.13 6.36
N VAL A 672 -11.59 -16.65 5.64
CA VAL A 672 -12.25 -15.37 5.92
C VAL A 672 -13.42 -15.60 6.87
N VAL A 673 -13.38 -14.97 8.04
CA VAL A 673 -14.44 -15.04 9.05
C VAL A 673 -15.60 -14.14 8.63
N LYS A 674 -16.82 -14.66 8.75
CA LYS A 674 -18.03 -13.86 8.56
C LYS A 674 -18.21 -12.94 9.77
N SER A 675 -18.20 -11.63 9.53
CA SER A 675 -18.29 -10.60 10.57
C SER A 675 -19.25 -9.49 10.15
N GLY A 676 -19.93 -8.90 11.14
CA GLY A 676 -20.83 -7.75 10.96
C GLY A 676 -20.15 -6.39 11.20
N GLU A 677 -18.88 -6.40 11.60
CA GLU A 677 -18.11 -5.19 11.86
C GLU A 677 -17.85 -4.38 10.57
N ALA A 678 -17.55 -3.09 10.73
CA ALA A 678 -17.14 -2.27 9.58
C ALA A 678 -15.89 -2.87 8.89
N PRO A 679 -15.79 -2.81 7.55
CA PRO A 679 -14.65 -3.36 6.83
C PRO A 679 -13.32 -2.76 7.28
N GLY A 680 -12.34 -3.62 7.56
CA GLY A 680 -10.95 -3.29 7.82
C GLY A 680 -10.12 -3.23 6.54
N GLY A 681 -8.81 -3.05 6.73
CA GLY A 681 -7.81 -3.06 5.67
C GLY A 681 -7.09 -4.40 5.57
N ILE A 682 -6.71 -4.82 4.35
CA ILE A 682 -6.09 -6.15 4.14
C ILE A 682 -4.78 -6.15 3.35
N GLY A 683 -4.49 -5.08 2.60
CA GLY A 683 -3.43 -5.06 1.59
C GLY A 683 -2.03 -5.38 2.14
N GLU A 684 -1.80 -5.16 3.43
CA GLU A 684 -0.49 -5.26 4.08
C GLU A 684 -0.40 -6.43 5.08
N THR A 685 -1.54 -6.96 5.53
CA THR A 685 -1.64 -7.90 6.68
C THR A 685 -0.90 -9.23 6.48
N GLY A 686 -0.97 -9.83 5.28
CA GLY A 686 -0.24 -11.07 5.00
C GLY A 686 1.28 -10.87 5.06
N THR A 687 1.76 -9.69 4.65
CA THR A 687 3.19 -9.36 4.66
C THR A 687 3.74 -9.30 6.07
N THR A 688 2.98 -8.75 7.01
CA THR A 688 3.41 -8.55 8.40
C THR A 688 3.24 -9.80 9.25
N ALA A 689 2.29 -10.68 8.91
CA ALA A 689 2.03 -11.92 9.64
C ALA A 689 3.07 -13.03 9.37
N GLY A 690 3.63 -13.08 8.14
CA GLY A 690 4.54 -14.15 7.72
C GLY A 690 5.84 -14.23 8.53
N PRO A 691 6.63 -13.14 8.66
CA PRO A 691 7.92 -13.14 9.33
C PRO A 691 7.91 -13.66 10.79
N PRO A 692 7.07 -13.14 11.71
CA PRO A 692 7.03 -13.65 13.09
C PRO A 692 6.55 -15.10 13.17
N ALA A 693 5.54 -15.49 12.37
CA ALA A 693 5.06 -16.86 12.35
C ALA A 693 6.15 -17.85 11.89
N LEU A 694 6.91 -17.49 10.84
CA LEU A 694 8.06 -18.28 10.39
C LEU A 694 9.15 -18.36 11.45
N ARG A 695 9.53 -17.22 12.04
CA ARG A 695 10.53 -17.17 13.09
C ARG A 695 10.14 -18.06 14.27
N ASN A 696 8.88 -17.98 14.71
CA ASN A 696 8.37 -18.79 15.82
C ASN A 696 8.34 -20.29 15.46
N ALA A 697 8.06 -20.64 14.20
CA ALA A 697 8.15 -22.02 13.72
C ALA A 697 9.58 -22.56 13.80
N ILE A 698 10.56 -21.75 13.43
CA ILE A 698 11.99 -22.08 13.55
C ILE A 698 12.39 -22.21 15.03
N TYR A 699 11.90 -21.33 15.89
CA TYR A 699 12.16 -21.40 17.33
C TYR A 699 11.58 -22.68 17.96
N ALA A 700 10.37 -23.07 17.56
CA ALA A 700 9.77 -24.34 17.97
C ALA A 700 10.56 -25.56 17.45
N ALA A 701 11.04 -25.51 16.20
CA ALA A 701 11.78 -26.59 15.57
C ALA A 701 13.19 -26.79 16.14
N THR A 702 13.88 -25.71 16.51
CA THR A 702 15.33 -25.73 16.78
C THR A 702 15.70 -25.28 18.20
N GLY A 703 14.83 -24.55 18.89
CA GLY A 703 15.15 -23.87 20.14
C GLY A 703 15.98 -22.58 19.96
N VAL A 704 16.29 -22.16 18.73
CA VAL A 704 17.10 -20.97 18.44
C VAL A 704 16.20 -19.75 18.27
N ALA A 705 16.30 -18.79 19.19
CA ALA A 705 15.52 -17.57 19.19
C ALA A 705 16.17 -16.49 18.30
N LEU A 706 15.95 -16.56 16.99
CA LEU A 706 16.45 -15.53 16.06
C LEU A 706 15.75 -14.20 16.30
N ARG A 707 16.48 -13.09 16.38
CA ARG A 707 15.90 -11.76 16.61
C ARG A 707 16.25 -10.73 15.54
N ARG A 708 17.01 -11.13 14.52
CA ARG A 708 17.35 -10.28 13.37
C ARG A 708 16.87 -10.93 12.08
N LEU A 709 16.37 -10.10 11.16
CA LEU A 709 16.09 -10.46 9.78
C LEU A 709 17.18 -9.93 8.82
N PRO A 710 17.41 -10.58 7.67
CA PRO A 710 16.88 -11.89 7.30
C PRO A 710 17.46 -13.01 8.20
N ILE A 711 16.84 -14.18 8.18
CA ILE A 711 17.23 -15.32 9.01
C ILE A 711 18.66 -15.78 8.68
N ASP A 712 19.55 -15.72 9.67
CA ASP A 712 20.89 -16.30 9.57
C ASP A 712 20.84 -17.83 9.80
N ARG A 713 20.80 -18.55 8.69
CA ARG A 713 20.78 -20.02 8.65
C ARG A 713 21.99 -20.66 9.33
N LYS A 714 23.12 -19.96 9.39
CA LYS A 714 24.33 -20.48 10.05
C LYS A 714 24.12 -20.68 11.54
N LEU A 715 23.16 -19.99 12.16
CA LEU A 715 22.81 -20.15 13.58
C LEU A 715 21.88 -21.34 13.83
N LEU A 716 21.31 -21.93 12.78
CA LEU A 716 20.33 -23.02 12.87
C LEU A 716 20.94 -24.41 12.70
N ALA A 717 22.18 -24.49 12.19
CA ALA A 717 22.88 -25.75 11.97
C ALA A 717 23.09 -26.53 13.29
N ALA A 718 22.90 -27.84 13.24
CA ALA A 718 23.09 -28.73 14.38
C ALA A 718 24.55 -28.68 14.89
N GLY A 719 24.75 -28.80 16.20
CA GLY A 719 26.09 -28.82 16.82
C GLY A 719 26.70 -27.46 17.14
N LYS A 720 26.09 -26.35 16.69
CA LYS A 720 26.39 -25.01 17.23
C LYS A 720 25.58 -24.80 18.51
N LYS A 721 26.27 -24.64 19.65
CA LYS A 721 25.63 -24.10 20.86
C LYS A 721 25.32 -22.62 20.59
N ALA A 722 24.03 -22.27 20.61
CA ALA A 722 23.55 -20.90 20.51
C ALA A 722 23.97 -20.06 21.71
#